data_AF-A0A933J0B3-F1
#
_entry.id   AF-A0A933J0B3-F1
#
_cell.length_a   1.000
_cell.length_b   1.000
_cell.length_c   1.000
_cell.angle_alpha   90.00
_cell.angle_beta   90.00
_cell.angle_gamma   90.00
#
_symmetry.space_group_name_H-M   'P 1'
#
loop_
_entity.id
_entity.type
_entity.pdbx_description
1 polymer ?
#
loop_
_entity_poly.entity_id
_entity_poly.type
_entity_poly.pdbx_seq_one_letter_code
_entity_poly.pdbx_strand_id
1 'polypeptide(L)'
;MSTTPDSSPKKRRVMVGAIGKCVHNLGVEGFADWMQDQGLGYISVKLGPAVPIPEVINKIREARPEVVGVSMRLGDLHVDKLITEFVETATRYGLHPRDSGIRYSFGGLRPAANLVRTMTGVPLEPDPFTPPEERHYDLEKVSQDYMDRPEFQHFFQVIADDYVTMEELERFAKQQPVEIAQSHVEWSDYLVERIRQVRERENRPIIRAHIGIAAETIEPTIAGIEKLADAGALEIVSLAPDQTSQELLAKFIRGEEDPDKYLAGQGGAPIRTIEDLRRLKAATQRGNYPMTRIYSGTDELLELAKLWQEHLNSCFPAVPIFFYNRMDGRGPISIHDSFREHYDVIRYWASVGKPCEINDPHQWGLRYASDDMQVTDHVLVGLMALKLGVTHYVMQMMFELPPEISALDDLAKMKASYELIEPLTRHYDFHIIKQTRSGLPSFPPDLHQAKGHLAFGIYTQLYLEPDILHVVTHSEAHHEAKAEDIIESCQITKQVCWDFAKGHVPDVWADPWVRRRIAELKRGAMYNVLHGALLGGYEGPVTVANFDEWAKEPSQDPDCNYETMLLSFANEDHYATATCGVISPDALELAMQIGLYQAPHLTVADKKYEMIGKVKIKVVDGACRAASWDGIPLKDELQRVDLVRQRFPWYFDKTISVAADENFITETEELEADADHEVTIRGKSIAQLKLQTKQALVVDFGSTYTKVGLFDAKSERFSLRYVPTTVDDIRVGLADGLGVLAACQERRNWKPLDEAMSRFDVRLPCSSAKGGLKMVTVALTEEESGFAADLAALTAGAKLLASYAGKLTPEQARAIYTDDQPEIILMAGGTDEGGDSETQLHNAHLLAESARLATYAQYGVPVIYAGNHDVREQIENIFHANKIDIRVTANVMPEVNRFQIEVVNETIRELFQTVIIRGKGFDVVEEYMDAPFIPTPRAAFRGINLLARGHGSEEGLGNILALDIGGATTDFFSNVHDNPLFVYEGPDHSKRVKRTILKTPNTPLAYRRVEGKYGLSYNAVNLKELERFKNGTMQHELSAFLSQHFPNQFAAGDGQFGQFVFSRNGHAGVDLDRYLSWITAHPHSVPQTALENTARSWLAREILATATRKHAGYVDETETYFLQHGVNFLNQPVTVLVIGGTVYHKCQEQAPGYLDDLALIAQGVLYNPDEPHVLRPNGPVLLDAQYLVSILGGLYGRVDPEQALRVMKRELVSL
;
A
#
# COMPACT_ATOMS: atom_id res chain seq x y z
N MET A 1 15.58 -20.62 106.91
CA MET A 1 16.08 -19.97 105.68
C MET A 1 16.09 -21.01 104.58
N SER A 2 15.51 -20.62 103.45
CA SER A 2 15.36 -21.34 102.18
C SER A 2 16.65 -21.25 101.36
N THR A 3 17.00 -22.29 100.60
CA THR A 3 17.99 -22.23 99.52
C THR A 3 17.29 -22.62 98.21
N THR A 4 17.17 -21.62 97.33
CA THR A 4 16.59 -21.66 95.98
C THR A 4 17.49 -22.44 94.99
N PRO A 5 16.92 -23.18 94.01
CA PRO A 5 17.68 -23.83 92.96
C PRO A 5 18.07 -22.85 91.85
N ASP A 6 19.28 -23.06 91.33
CA ASP A 6 19.94 -22.38 90.21
C ASP A 6 19.16 -22.58 88.89
N SER A 7 18.84 -21.49 88.20
CA SER A 7 17.99 -21.46 87.00
C SER A 7 18.74 -20.93 85.77
N SER A 8 19.86 -21.58 85.39
CA SER A 8 20.46 -21.36 84.07
C SER A 8 19.62 -22.07 82.98
N PRO A 9 19.20 -21.40 81.88
CA PRO A 9 18.39 -22.02 80.85
C PRO A 9 19.15 -23.16 80.14
N LYS A 10 18.50 -24.31 80.01
CA LYS A 10 19.03 -25.51 79.34
C LYS A 10 19.24 -25.19 77.86
N LYS A 11 20.50 -25.11 77.40
CA LYS A 11 20.86 -24.84 75.99
C LYS A 11 20.23 -25.89 75.06
N ARG A 12 19.30 -25.47 74.19
CA ARG A 12 18.66 -26.35 73.20
C ARG A 12 19.67 -26.60 72.08
N ARG A 13 19.72 -27.82 71.53
CA ARG A 13 20.68 -28.18 70.49
C ARG A 13 19.95 -28.73 69.27
N VAL A 14 20.35 -28.27 68.10
CA VAL A 14 19.96 -28.82 66.80
C VAL A 14 21.19 -29.48 66.20
N MET A 15 21.13 -30.80 66.01
CA MET A 15 22.24 -31.58 65.46
C MET A 15 21.93 -32.00 64.04
N VAL A 16 22.87 -31.79 63.12
CA VAL A 16 22.66 -32.06 61.69
C VAL A 16 23.85 -32.75 61.05
N GLY A 17 23.59 -33.61 60.06
CA GLY A 17 24.65 -34.28 59.29
C GLY A 17 24.12 -35.06 58.09
N ALA A 18 24.98 -35.28 57.10
CA ALA A 18 24.65 -36.11 55.94
C ALA A 18 24.99 -37.57 56.22
N ILE A 19 24.01 -38.47 56.10
CA ILE A 19 24.13 -39.87 56.51
C ILE A 19 24.72 -40.77 55.42
N GLY A 20 25.40 -41.83 55.83
CA GLY A 20 26.01 -42.80 54.92
C GLY A 20 27.21 -42.21 54.19
N LYS A 21 27.26 -42.33 52.86
CA LYS A 21 28.35 -41.78 52.03
C LYS A 21 28.02 -40.41 51.40
N CYS A 22 26.93 -39.77 51.82
CA CYS A 22 26.50 -38.50 51.25
C CYS A 22 27.44 -37.36 51.65
N VAL A 23 27.97 -36.62 50.69
CA VAL A 23 28.80 -35.42 50.97
C VAL A 23 28.00 -34.12 51.03
N HIS A 24 26.71 -34.16 50.71
CA HIS A 24 25.87 -32.96 50.61
C HIS A 24 25.14 -32.68 51.94
N ASN A 25 25.71 -31.77 52.73
CA ASN A 25 25.24 -31.37 54.07
C ASN A 25 24.85 -29.88 54.18
N LEU A 26 25.19 -29.04 53.19
CA LEU A 26 25.00 -27.58 53.26
C LEU A 26 23.56 -27.15 53.60
N GLY A 27 22.54 -27.82 53.06
CA GLY A 27 21.14 -27.49 53.34
C GLY A 27 20.75 -27.71 54.81
N VAL A 28 21.11 -28.87 55.38
CA VAL A 28 20.81 -29.17 56.80
C VAL A 28 21.68 -28.36 57.76
N GLU A 29 22.92 -28.04 57.39
CA GLU A 29 23.77 -27.12 58.17
C GLU A 29 23.27 -25.69 58.15
N GLY A 30 22.84 -25.19 56.98
CA GLY A 30 22.21 -23.87 56.85
C GLY A 30 20.93 -23.77 57.68
N PHE A 31 20.11 -24.83 57.70
CA PHE A 31 18.93 -24.89 58.57
C PHE A 31 19.28 -24.82 60.06
N ALA A 32 20.32 -25.54 60.50
CA ALA A 32 20.77 -25.49 61.88
C ALA A 32 21.32 -24.13 62.30
N ASP A 33 22.08 -23.47 61.42
CA ASP A 33 22.57 -22.10 61.65
C ASP A 33 21.42 -21.10 61.68
N TRP A 34 20.48 -21.20 60.74
CA TRP A 34 19.28 -20.37 60.73
C TRP A 34 18.47 -20.53 62.04
N MET A 35 18.26 -21.76 62.53
CA MET A 35 17.58 -21.98 63.83
C MET A 35 18.32 -21.35 65.02
N GLN A 36 19.65 -21.30 64.97
CA GLN A 36 20.47 -20.63 65.98
C GLN A 36 20.29 -19.10 65.89
N ASP A 37 20.24 -18.54 64.68
CA ASP A 37 20.13 -17.10 64.44
C ASP A 37 18.73 -16.53 64.72
N GLN A 38 17.67 -17.36 64.68
CA GLN A 38 16.29 -16.96 65.01
C GLN A 38 16.04 -16.59 66.49
N GLY A 39 17.06 -16.63 67.35
CA GLY A 39 16.91 -16.28 68.77
C GLY A 39 16.08 -17.26 69.59
N LEU A 40 15.80 -18.47 69.07
CA LEU A 40 14.99 -19.52 69.70
C LEU A 40 15.73 -20.33 70.79
N GLY A 41 16.96 -19.92 71.13
CA GLY A 41 17.80 -20.55 72.15
C GLY A 41 18.48 -21.85 71.71
N TYR A 42 18.50 -22.14 70.40
CA TYR A 42 19.21 -23.28 69.81
C TYR A 42 20.69 -23.01 69.60
N ILE A 43 21.51 -24.07 69.65
CA ILE A 43 22.92 -24.07 69.25
C ILE A 43 23.10 -25.15 68.19
N SER A 44 23.75 -24.81 67.08
CA SER A 44 24.00 -25.74 65.98
C SER A 44 25.13 -26.72 66.31
N VAL A 45 24.91 -28.01 66.04
CA VAL A 45 25.90 -29.09 66.17
C VAL A 45 26.02 -29.79 64.82
N LYS A 46 27.13 -29.57 64.13
CA LYS A 46 27.34 -30.06 62.77
C LYS A 46 28.24 -31.29 62.78
N LEU A 47 27.73 -32.40 62.24
CA LEU A 47 28.50 -33.65 62.08
C LEU A 47 29.30 -33.69 60.79
N GLY A 48 28.94 -32.85 59.81
CA GLY A 48 29.60 -32.79 58.52
C GLY A 48 29.08 -33.80 57.49
N PRO A 49 29.85 -34.01 56.41
CA PRO A 49 29.51 -34.95 55.34
C PRO A 49 29.88 -36.40 55.69
N ALA A 50 29.19 -37.35 55.04
CA ALA A 50 29.49 -38.78 54.98
C ALA A 50 29.61 -39.45 56.36
N VAL A 51 28.64 -39.19 57.23
CA VAL A 51 28.65 -39.69 58.61
C VAL A 51 27.98 -41.07 58.66
N PRO A 52 28.69 -42.13 59.09
CA PRO A 52 28.09 -43.45 59.28
C PRO A 52 26.95 -43.40 60.31
N ILE A 53 25.86 -44.13 60.06
CA ILE A 53 24.69 -44.16 60.94
C ILE A 53 25.06 -44.48 62.40
N PRO A 54 25.92 -45.48 62.71
CA PRO A 54 26.33 -45.74 64.08
C PRO A 54 27.00 -44.55 64.76
N GLU A 55 27.75 -43.74 64.00
CA GLU A 55 28.38 -42.53 64.52
C GLU A 55 27.35 -41.43 64.78
N VAL A 56 26.40 -41.22 63.87
CA VAL A 56 25.28 -40.29 64.10
C VAL A 56 24.53 -40.65 65.38
N ILE A 57 24.19 -41.92 65.56
CA ILE A 57 23.50 -42.39 66.77
C ILE A 57 24.33 -42.15 68.03
N ASN A 58 25.63 -42.44 68.00
CA ASN A 58 26.52 -42.14 69.13
C ASN A 58 26.56 -40.63 69.45
N LYS A 59 26.61 -39.78 68.42
CA LYS A 59 26.58 -38.32 68.59
C LYS A 59 25.24 -37.80 69.12
N ILE A 60 24.10 -38.39 68.74
CA ILE A 60 22.80 -38.08 69.37
C ILE A 60 22.89 -38.33 70.89
N ARG A 61 23.45 -39.46 71.30
CA ARG A 61 23.55 -39.85 72.73
C ARG A 61 24.50 -38.94 73.50
N GLU A 62 25.61 -38.52 72.88
CA GLU A 62 26.59 -37.59 73.46
C GLU A 62 26.02 -36.17 73.57
N ALA A 63 25.49 -35.63 72.46
CA ALA A 63 25.08 -34.24 72.37
C ALA A 63 23.73 -33.98 73.04
N ARG A 64 22.85 -34.99 73.17
CA ARG A 64 21.46 -34.87 73.63
C ARG A 64 20.71 -33.73 72.94
N PRO A 65 20.61 -33.76 71.60
CA PRO A 65 19.91 -32.74 70.84
C PRO A 65 18.40 -32.82 71.06
N GLU A 66 17.73 -31.69 70.88
CA GLU A 66 16.26 -31.63 70.82
C GLU A 66 15.76 -31.86 69.39
N VAL A 67 16.56 -31.47 68.39
CA VAL A 67 16.28 -31.63 66.96
C VAL A 67 17.45 -32.36 66.29
N VAL A 68 17.15 -33.38 65.49
CA VAL A 68 18.14 -34.12 64.69
C VAL A 68 17.75 -34.06 63.21
N GLY A 69 18.54 -33.37 62.41
CA GLY A 69 18.37 -33.34 60.95
C GLY A 69 19.36 -34.25 60.25
N VAL A 70 18.87 -35.21 59.46
CA VAL A 70 19.71 -36.08 58.64
C VAL A 70 19.43 -35.86 57.16
N SER A 71 20.46 -35.84 56.32
CA SER A 71 20.28 -35.69 54.87
C SER A 71 20.93 -36.79 54.04
N MET A 72 20.30 -37.08 52.90
CA MET A 72 20.83 -37.90 51.82
C MET A 72 20.35 -37.30 50.49
N ARG A 73 21.25 -36.72 49.69
CA ARG A 73 20.90 -35.93 48.51
C ARG A 73 20.84 -36.69 47.19
N LEU A 74 21.43 -37.88 47.05
CA LEU A 74 21.32 -38.61 45.77
C LEU A 74 19.88 -39.16 45.60
N GLY A 75 19.56 -39.71 44.43
CA GLY A 75 18.24 -40.29 44.12
C GLY A 75 17.77 -41.35 45.14
N ASP A 76 16.59 -41.90 44.93
CA ASP A 76 15.92 -42.84 45.86
C ASP A 76 16.68 -44.17 46.07
N LEU A 77 17.61 -44.53 45.17
CA LEU A 77 18.39 -45.77 45.24
C LEU A 77 19.16 -45.92 46.57
N HIS A 78 18.83 -46.99 47.31
CA HIS A 78 19.42 -47.38 48.61
C HIS A 78 19.06 -46.48 49.81
N VAL A 79 18.20 -45.46 49.62
CA VAL A 79 17.70 -44.64 50.73
C VAL A 79 16.88 -45.49 51.70
N ASP A 80 16.12 -46.46 51.21
CA ASP A 80 15.37 -47.43 52.02
C ASP A 80 16.25 -48.14 53.06
N LYS A 81 17.44 -48.59 52.66
CA LYS A 81 18.38 -49.29 53.54
C LYS A 81 18.96 -48.37 54.60
N LEU A 82 19.36 -47.15 54.21
CA LEU A 82 19.93 -46.17 55.14
C LEU A 82 18.89 -45.72 56.18
N ILE A 83 17.66 -45.47 55.74
CA ILE A 83 16.58 -45.04 56.63
C ILE A 83 16.16 -46.19 57.54
N THR A 84 16.09 -47.42 57.03
CA THR A 84 15.85 -48.63 57.84
C THR A 84 16.92 -48.77 58.92
N GLU A 85 18.20 -48.72 58.55
CA GLU A 85 19.30 -48.83 59.52
C GLU A 85 19.25 -47.69 60.56
N PHE A 86 18.92 -46.46 60.15
CA PHE A 86 18.82 -45.31 61.05
C PHE A 86 17.68 -45.45 62.05
N VAL A 87 16.46 -45.74 61.57
CA VAL A 87 15.25 -45.88 62.40
C VAL A 87 15.38 -47.05 63.37
N GLU A 88 15.80 -48.24 62.89
CA GLU A 88 15.96 -49.42 63.73
C GLU A 88 17.07 -49.22 64.78
N THR A 89 18.19 -48.61 64.39
CA THR A 89 19.30 -48.36 65.33
C THR A 89 18.91 -47.30 66.37
N ALA A 90 18.25 -46.21 65.96
CA ALA A 90 17.73 -45.20 66.90
C ALA A 90 16.74 -45.82 67.90
N THR A 91 15.81 -46.64 67.42
CA THR A 91 14.82 -47.33 68.26
C THR A 91 15.48 -48.28 69.26
N ARG A 92 16.48 -49.08 68.81
CA ARG A 92 17.24 -50.00 69.68
C ARG A 92 17.92 -49.30 70.86
N TYR A 93 18.38 -48.06 70.67
CA TYR A 93 19.04 -47.27 71.71
C TYR A 93 18.09 -46.36 72.50
N GLY A 94 16.77 -46.50 72.35
CA GLY A 94 15.77 -45.69 73.06
C GLY A 94 15.72 -44.23 72.61
N LEU A 95 16.14 -43.95 71.37
CA LEU A 95 16.17 -42.61 70.77
C LEU A 95 14.99 -42.35 69.82
N HIS A 96 14.01 -43.25 69.80
CA HIS A 96 12.81 -43.09 68.99
C HIS A 96 12.07 -41.80 69.40
N PRO A 97 11.45 -41.04 68.47
CA PRO A 97 10.78 -39.78 68.79
C PRO A 97 9.76 -39.90 69.94
N ARG A 98 8.98 -40.99 69.95
CA ARG A 98 7.95 -41.27 70.99
C ARG A 98 8.53 -41.47 72.40
N ASP A 99 9.76 -41.96 72.51
CA ASP A 99 10.39 -42.30 73.78
C ASP A 99 11.35 -41.20 74.28
N SER A 100 12.04 -40.55 73.35
CA SER A 100 13.13 -39.60 73.63
C SER A 100 12.70 -38.14 73.62
N GLY A 101 11.59 -37.81 72.96
CA GLY A 101 11.17 -36.43 72.69
C GLY A 101 12.03 -35.72 71.63
N ILE A 102 12.95 -36.42 70.95
CA ILE A 102 13.76 -35.86 69.87
C ILE A 102 12.90 -35.68 68.63
N ARG A 103 13.02 -34.51 68.00
CA ARG A 103 12.34 -34.20 66.75
C ARG A 103 13.27 -34.45 65.57
N TYR A 104 12.95 -35.42 64.73
CA TYR A 104 13.76 -35.76 63.57
C TYR A 104 13.27 -35.05 62.31
N SER A 105 14.20 -34.63 61.47
CA SER A 105 13.93 -34.18 60.10
C SER A 105 14.81 -34.92 59.10
N PHE A 106 14.27 -35.19 57.92
CA PHE A 106 15.01 -35.76 56.79
C PHE A 106 15.12 -34.72 55.68
N GLY A 107 16.25 -34.69 54.96
CA GLY A 107 16.46 -33.85 53.78
C GLY A 107 17.00 -34.65 52.58
N GLY A 108 16.35 -34.56 51.42
CA GLY A 108 16.81 -35.22 50.19
C GLY A 108 16.09 -34.70 48.94
N LEU A 109 16.48 -35.17 47.74
CA LEU A 109 15.73 -34.83 46.52
C LEU A 109 14.32 -35.42 46.55
N ARG A 110 13.40 -34.87 45.74
CA ARG A 110 11.98 -35.29 45.70
C ARG A 110 11.78 -36.82 45.64
N PRO A 111 12.50 -37.61 44.83
CA PRO A 111 12.35 -39.08 44.82
C PRO A 111 12.70 -39.73 46.15
N ALA A 112 13.84 -39.35 46.74
CA ALA A 112 14.28 -39.86 48.03
C ALA A 112 13.32 -39.44 49.15
N ALA A 113 12.89 -38.19 49.16
CA ALA A 113 11.94 -37.66 50.13
C ALA A 113 10.58 -38.37 50.03
N ASN A 114 10.07 -38.62 48.82
CA ASN A 114 8.84 -39.40 48.62
C ASN A 114 8.98 -40.86 49.05
N LEU A 115 10.12 -41.50 48.80
CA LEU A 115 10.40 -42.83 49.35
C LEU A 115 10.37 -42.83 50.88
N VAL A 116 10.99 -41.84 51.53
CA VAL A 116 10.94 -41.71 53.00
C VAL A 116 9.54 -41.40 53.51
N ARG A 117 8.77 -40.55 52.81
CA ARG A 117 7.36 -40.27 53.12
C ARG A 117 6.56 -41.57 53.12
N THR A 118 6.68 -42.37 52.06
CA THR A 118 6.07 -43.70 51.94
C THR A 118 6.48 -44.64 53.07
N MET A 119 7.78 -44.77 53.36
CA MET A 119 8.28 -45.65 54.42
C MET A 119 7.78 -45.26 55.82
N THR A 120 7.50 -43.97 56.05
CA THR A 120 7.15 -43.43 57.37
C THR A 120 5.68 -43.03 57.51
N GLY A 121 4.83 -43.37 56.53
CA GLY A 121 3.39 -43.09 56.55
C GLY A 121 3.03 -41.61 56.44
N VAL A 122 3.93 -40.78 55.88
CA VAL A 122 3.66 -39.37 55.57
C VAL A 122 3.08 -39.29 54.14
N PRO A 123 2.05 -38.46 53.89
CA PRO A 123 1.46 -38.33 52.55
C PRO A 123 2.50 -37.93 51.50
N LEU A 124 2.41 -38.53 50.31
CA LEU A 124 3.26 -38.22 49.16
C LEU A 124 3.01 -36.81 48.65
N GLU A 125 4.06 -36.21 48.11
CA GLU A 125 3.98 -34.94 47.38
C GLU A 125 4.23 -35.15 45.88
N PRO A 126 3.63 -34.33 45.00
CA PRO A 126 3.79 -34.49 43.55
C PRO A 126 5.27 -34.40 43.11
N ASP A 127 5.68 -35.33 42.25
CA ASP A 127 6.99 -35.32 41.61
C ASP A 127 6.83 -35.17 40.09
N PRO A 128 6.79 -33.93 39.57
CA PRO A 128 6.58 -33.70 38.15
C PRO A 128 7.87 -33.73 37.33
N PHE A 129 9.05 -33.69 37.95
CA PHE A 129 10.32 -33.46 37.26
C PHE A 129 11.19 -34.70 37.14
N THR A 130 11.09 -35.66 38.08
CA THR A 130 11.92 -36.86 38.02
C THR A 130 11.43 -37.76 36.88
N PRO A 131 12.30 -38.12 35.91
CA PRO A 131 11.94 -39.06 34.84
C PRO A 131 11.47 -40.40 35.42
N PRO A 132 10.45 -41.06 34.83
CA PRO A 132 9.95 -42.34 35.33
C PRO A 132 11.04 -43.41 35.50
N GLU A 133 12.03 -43.43 34.60
CA GLU A 133 13.18 -44.34 34.63
C GLU A 133 14.15 -44.11 35.79
N GLU A 134 14.14 -42.91 36.39
CA GLU A 134 14.96 -42.59 37.58
C GLU A 134 14.23 -42.86 38.90
N ARG A 135 12.97 -43.33 38.85
CA ARG A 135 12.19 -43.76 40.01
C ARG A 135 12.42 -45.25 40.24
N HIS A 136 13.28 -45.60 41.19
CA HIS A 136 13.75 -46.98 41.38
C HIS A 136 12.79 -47.84 42.22
N TYR A 137 11.80 -47.24 42.90
CA TYR A 137 10.88 -47.93 43.79
C TYR A 137 9.41 -47.74 43.37
N ASP A 138 8.65 -48.82 43.49
CA ASP A 138 7.18 -48.79 43.47
C ASP A 138 6.69 -48.31 44.85
N LEU A 139 6.28 -47.05 44.91
CA LEU A 139 5.87 -46.41 46.16
C LEU A 139 4.59 -47.04 46.76
N GLU A 140 3.71 -47.64 45.96
CA GLU A 140 2.54 -48.34 46.51
C GLU A 140 2.96 -49.62 47.22
N LYS A 141 3.86 -50.39 46.60
CA LYS A 141 4.42 -51.59 47.21
C LYS A 141 5.22 -51.28 48.48
N VAL A 142 6.06 -50.25 48.45
CA VAL A 142 6.82 -49.83 49.64
C VAL A 142 5.87 -49.37 50.74
N SER A 143 4.76 -48.68 50.41
CA SER A 143 3.77 -48.30 51.41
C SER A 143 3.19 -49.53 52.13
N GLN A 144 2.91 -50.60 51.39
CA GLN A 144 2.39 -51.85 51.95
C GLN A 144 3.44 -52.55 52.85
N ASP A 145 4.70 -52.59 52.42
CA ASP A 145 5.78 -53.27 53.15
C ASP A 145 6.12 -52.61 54.52
N TYR A 146 5.81 -51.32 54.68
CA TYR A 146 6.14 -50.53 55.88
C TYR A 146 4.94 -50.12 56.75
N MET A 147 3.71 -50.25 56.25
CA MET A 147 2.47 -49.85 56.96
C MET A 147 2.31 -50.55 58.32
N ASP A 148 2.68 -51.82 58.44
CA ASP A 148 2.57 -52.60 59.68
C ASP A 148 3.78 -52.45 60.63
N ARG A 149 4.74 -51.55 60.33
CA ARG A 149 5.93 -51.31 61.15
C ARG A 149 5.77 -50.04 62.01
N PRO A 150 5.26 -50.13 63.26
CA PRO A 150 4.91 -48.97 64.07
C PRO A 150 6.09 -48.04 64.43
N GLU A 151 7.32 -48.55 64.37
CA GLU A 151 8.57 -47.83 64.61
C GLU A 151 9.00 -46.91 63.46
N PHE A 152 8.43 -47.07 62.26
CA PHE A 152 8.66 -46.16 61.13
C PHE A 152 7.62 -45.04 61.05
N GLN A 153 6.40 -45.31 61.53
CA GLN A 153 5.25 -44.43 61.35
C GLN A 153 5.46 -43.08 62.07
N HIS A 154 5.50 -42.01 61.28
CA HIS A 154 5.79 -40.63 61.67
C HIS A 154 7.13 -40.46 62.41
N PHE A 155 8.15 -41.23 62.02
CA PHE A 155 9.49 -41.11 62.62
C PHE A 155 10.10 -39.72 62.38
N PHE A 156 10.00 -39.22 61.14
CA PHE A 156 10.40 -37.86 60.79
C PHE A 156 9.19 -36.93 60.92
N GLN A 157 9.37 -35.83 61.65
CA GLN A 157 8.34 -34.80 61.79
C GLN A 157 8.31 -33.88 60.56
N VAL A 158 9.45 -33.67 59.91
CA VAL A 158 9.55 -32.94 58.64
C VAL A 158 10.41 -33.74 57.68
N ILE A 159 9.91 -33.90 56.46
CA ILE A 159 10.65 -34.45 55.33
C ILE A 159 10.79 -33.31 54.32
N ALA A 160 11.99 -32.75 54.24
CA ALA A 160 12.31 -31.64 53.38
C ALA A 160 12.90 -32.14 52.06
N ASP A 161 12.48 -31.52 50.97
CA ASP A 161 13.11 -31.62 49.65
C ASP A 161 13.34 -30.23 49.06
N ASP A 162 13.69 -30.15 47.78
CA ASP A 162 14.03 -28.89 47.12
C ASP A 162 12.87 -27.87 47.08
N TYR A 163 11.64 -28.28 47.40
CA TYR A 163 10.45 -27.41 47.40
C TYR A 163 9.96 -27.03 48.79
N VAL A 164 10.67 -27.42 49.86
CA VAL A 164 10.29 -27.05 51.22
C VAL A 164 10.28 -25.52 51.39
N THR A 165 9.22 -24.99 51.98
CA THR A 165 9.09 -23.54 52.20
C THR A 165 9.75 -23.10 53.51
N MET A 166 10.18 -21.83 53.57
CA MET A 166 10.69 -21.26 54.83
C MET A 166 9.62 -21.23 55.93
N GLU A 167 8.34 -21.10 55.57
CA GLU A 167 7.24 -21.15 56.54
C GLU A 167 7.12 -22.53 57.21
N GLU A 168 7.27 -23.62 56.46
CA GLU A 168 7.27 -24.98 57.00
C GLU A 168 8.46 -25.20 57.95
N LEU A 169 9.65 -24.74 57.56
CA LEU A 169 10.84 -24.80 58.40
C LEU A 169 10.69 -23.92 59.66
N GLU A 170 10.06 -22.75 59.54
CA GLU A 170 9.75 -21.85 60.65
C GLU A 170 8.78 -22.45 61.65
N ARG A 171 7.68 -23.01 61.17
CA ARG A 171 6.66 -23.65 62.01
C ARG A 171 7.24 -24.87 62.71
N PHE A 172 8.05 -25.67 62.00
CA PHE A 172 8.82 -26.74 62.61
C PHE A 172 9.72 -26.17 63.71
N ALA A 173 10.56 -25.18 63.44
CA ALA A 173 11.43 -24.59 64.47
C ALA A 173 10.65 -24.03 65.68
N LYS A 174 9.50 -23.41 65.45
CA LYS A 174 8.61 -22.80 66.47
C LYS A 174 7.62 -23.77 67.13
N GLN A 175 7.59 -25.05 66.75
CA GLN A 175 6.62 -26.06 67.23
C GLN A 175 5.14 -25.70 66.97
N GLN A 176 4.86 -25.07 65.83
CA GLN A 176 3.50 -24.70 65.43
C GLN A 176 2.89 -25.75 64.48
N PRO A 177 1.56 -26.00 64.53
CA PRO A 177 0.88 -26.84 63.55
C PRO A 177 1.00 -26.23 62.15
N VAL A 178 1.16 -27.08 61.13
CA VAL A 178 1.19 -26.65 59.73
C VAL A 178 -0.25 -26.58 59.19
N GLU A 179 -0.90 -25.42 59.28
CA GLU A 179 -2.10 -25.12 58.48
C GLU A 179 -1.70 -24.39 57.21
N ILE A 180 -1.91 -25.00 56.04
CA ILE A 180 -1.68 -24.37 54.73
C ILE A 180 -2.69 -23.22 54.61
N ALA A 181 -2.27 -22.01 54.99
CA ALA A 181 -3.08 -20.81 54.79
C ALA A 181 -3.03 -20.49 53.29
N GLN A 182 -4.02 -20.95 52.52
CA GLN A 182 -4.25 -20.42 51.19
C GLN A 182 -4.60 -18.93 51.35
N SER A 183 -3.62 -18.05 51.19
CA SER A 183 -3.88 -16.63 51.10
C SER A 183 -4.76 -16.42 49.87
N HIS A 184 -6.05 -16.18 50.07
CA HIS A 184 -6.97 -15.88 48.98
C HIS A 184 -6.59 -14.51 48.42
N VAL A 185 -5.86 -14.50 47.31
CA VAL A 185 -5.47 -13.29 46.61
C VAL A 185 -6.60 -12.90 45.67
N GLU A 186 -7.17 -11.71 45.86
CA GLU A 186 -8.07 -11.11 44.89
C GLU A 186 -7.25 -10.48 43.75
N TRP A 187 -7.31 -11.11 42.58
CA TRP A 187 -6.62 -10.65 41.39
C TRP A 187 -7.50 -9.70 40.57
N SER A 188 -6.92 -8.60 40.09
CA SER A 188 -7.63 -7.66 39.22
C SER A 188 -7.72 -8.16 37.78
N ASP A 189 -8.88 -7.93 37.16
CA ASP A 189 -9.16 -8.14 35.73
C ASP A 189 -8.81 -6.91 34.87
N TYR A 190 -8.33 -5.83 35.49
CA TYR A 190 -7.85 -4.64 34.79
C TYR A 190 -6.32 -4.66 34.64
N LEU A 191 -5.83 -4.52 33.40
CA LEU A 191 -4.42 -4.73 33.03
C LEU A 191 -3.44 -3.95 33.92
N VAL A 192 -3.66 -2.65 34.09
CA VAL A 192 -2.75 -1.75 34.83
C VAL A 192 -2.64 -2.17 36.29
N GLU A 193 -3.78 -2.50 36.91
CA GLU A 193 -3.80 -2.96 38.29
C GLU A 193 -3.18 -4.36 38.42
N ARG A 194 -3.39 -5.25 37.45
CA ARG A 194 -2.74 -6.57 37.45
C ARG A 194 -1.22 -6.47 37.34
N ILE A 195 -0.70 -5.57 36.50
CA ILE A 195 0.73 -5.25 36.41
C ILE A 195 1.27 -4.83 37.78
N ARG A 196 0.59 -3.89 38.43
CA ARG A 196 0.95 -3.42 39.76
C ARG A 196 0.98 -4.55 40.79
N GLN A 197 -0.08 -5.36 40.85
CA GLN A 197 -0.20 -6.48 41.79
C GLN A 197 0.97 -7.46 41.67
N VAL A 198 1.35 -7.85 40.45
CA VAL A 198 2.48 -8.76 40.23
C VAL A 198 3.82 -8.09 40.53
N ARG A 199 3.99 -6.83 40.15
CA ARG A 199 5.23 -6.09 40.44
C ARG A 199 5.48 -5.97 41.94
N GLU A 200 4.46 -5.63 42.72
CA GLU A 200 4.58 -5.48 44.19
C GLU A 200 4.83 -6.81 44.91
N ARG A 201 4.29 -7.92 44.40
CA ARG A 201 4.34 -9.23 45.06
C ARG A 201 5.53 -10.08 44.64
N GLU A 202 5.89 -10.03 43.37
CA GLU A 202 6.85 -10.95 42.76
C GLU A 202 8.06 -10.21 42.14
N ASN A 203 8.06 -8.87 42.13
CA ASN A 203 9.13 -8.04 41.57
C ASN A 203 9.52 -8.43 40.12
N ARG A 204 8.53 -8.78 39.30
CA ARG A 204 8.71 -9.15 37.89
C ARG A 204 7.62 -8.54 37.00
N PRO A 205 7.81 -8.50 35.67
CA PRO A 205 6.75 -8.19 34.73
C PRO A 205 5.65 -9.25 34.75
N ILE A 206 4.46 -8.90 34.27
CA ILE A 206 3.43 -9.92 34.02
C ILE A 206 3.79 -10.74 32.79
N ILE A 207 3.46 -12.02 32.81
CA ILE A 207 3.77 -12.95 31.73
C ILE A 207 2.52 -13.17 30.89
N ARG A 208 2.75 -13.19 29.58
CA ARG A 208 1.76 -13.45 28.53
C ARG A 208 2.29 -14.54 27.61
N ALA A 209 1.44 -15.47 27.19
CA ALA A 209 1.79 -16.44 26.14
C ALA A 209 0.58 -16.78 25.26
N HIS A 210 0.87 -17.26 24.05
CA HIS A 210 -0.15 -17.70 23.10
C HIS A 210 -0.60 -19.14 23.35
N ILE A 211 -1.90 -19.39 23.22
CA ILE A 211 -2.47 -20.74 23.18
C ILE A 211 -3.61 -20.82 22.17
N GLY A 212 -3.57 -21.85 21.33
CA GLY A 212 -4.61 -22.19 20.38
C GLY A 212 -4.24 -23.49 19.71
N ILE A 213 -4.84 -24.58 20.15
CA ILE A 213 -4.48 -25.93 19.71
C ILE A 213 -5.26 -26.25 18.43
N ALA A 214 -4.54 -26.59 17.37
CA ALA A 214 -5.07 -27.10 16.12
C ALA A 214 -5.78 -28.44 16.35
N ALA A 215 -7.09 -28.40 16.37
CA ALA A 215 -7.95 -29.56 16.60
C ALA A 215 -9.27 -29.40 15.84
N GLU A 216 -10.05 -30.49 15.77
CA GLU A 216 -11.40 -30.46 15.19
C GLU A 216 -12.42 -29.73 16.09
N THR A 217 -12.11 -29.58 17.38
CA THR A 217 -12.99 -28.96 18.38
C THR A 217 -12.22 -28.01 19.29
N ILE A 218 -12.93 -27.17 20.04
CA ILE A 218 -12.34 -26.21 20.97
C ILE A 218 -11.81 -26.84 22.28
N GLU A 219 -12.17 -28.10 22.57
CA GLU A 219 -11.89 -28.78 23.84
C GLU A 219 -10.41 -28.82 24.24
N PRO A 220 -9.45 -29.13 23.35
CA PRO A 220 -8.05 -29.18 23.73
C PRO A 220 -7.53 -27.82 24.19
N THR A 221 -7.98 -26.74 23.55
CA THR A 221 -7.60 -25.37 23.92
C THR A 221 -8.18 -25.01 25.30
N ILE A 222 -9.44 -25.37 25.58
CA ILE A 222 -10.05 -25.17 26.91
C ILE A 222 -9.24 -25.90 27.99
N ALA A 223 -8.98 -27.20 27.81
CA ALA A 223 -8.22 -27.99 28.78
C ALA A 223 -6.79 -27.44 28.99
N GLY A 224 -6.17 -26.94 27.91
CA GLY A 224 -4.88 -26.28 27.99
C GLY A 224 -4.93 -25.00 28.82
N ILE A 225 -5.93 -24.14 28.62
CA ILE A 225 -6.11 -22.91 29.42
C ILE A 225 -6.32 -23.23 30.90
N GLU A 226 -7.15 -24.21 31.22
CA GLU A 226 -7.37 -24.62 32.63
C GLU A 226 -6.06 -25.05 33.29
N LYS A 227 -5.26 -25.84 32.58
CA LYS A 227 -3.95 -26.30 33.06
C LYS A 227 -2.97 -25.14 33.26
N LEU A 228 -2.95 -24.15 32.36
CA LEU A 228 -2.12 -22.95 32.47
C LEU A 228 -2.51 -22.10 33.69
N ALA A 229 -3.82 -21.90 33.89
CA ALA A 229 -4.38 -21.12 34.98
C ALA A 229 -4.10 -21.79 36.34
N ASP A 230 -4.34 -23.10 36.46
CA ASP A 230 -4.07 -23.88 37.67
C ASP A 230 -2.57 -23.91 38.03
N ALA A 231 -1.70 -23.97 37.03
CA ALA A 231 -0.25 -23.91 37.22
C ALA A 231 0.25 -22.50 37.63
N GLY A 232 -0.60 -21.47 37.57
CA GLY A 232 -0.21 -20.08 37.77
C GLY A 232 0.90 -19.63 36.82
N ALA A 233 0.92 -20.19 35.60
CA ALA A 233 2.05 -20.05 34.68
C ALA A 233 2.24 -18.61 34.21
N LEU A 234 1.13 -17.91 33.93
CA LEU A 234 1.08 -16.60 33.29
C LEU A 234 -0.11 -15.79 33.77
N GLU A 235 -0.10 -14.48 33.54
CA GLU A 235 -1.20 -13.58 33.90
C GLU A 235 -2.13 -13.26 32.73
N ILE A 236 -1.68 -13.45 31.48
CA ILE A 236 -2.50 -13.20 30.28
C ILE A 236 -2.47 -14.42 29.35
N VAL A 237 -3.63 -15.05 29.19
CA VAL A 237 -3.88 -16.04 28.14
C VAL A 237 -4.18 -15.30 26.85
N SER A 238 -3.33 -15.48 25.84
CA SER A 238 -3.55 -14.89 24.50
C SER A 238 -4.04 -15.95 23.51
N LEU A 239 -5.33 -15.97 23.28
CA LEU A 239 -6.00 -16.90 22.39
C LEU A 239 -5.52 -16.70 20.95
N ALA A 240 -5.07 -17.80 20.33
CA ALA A 240 -4.67 -17.88 18.93
C ALA A 240 -5.77 -18.62 18.14
N PRO A 241 -6.76 -17.90 17.58
CA PRO A 241 -7.78 -18.49 16.72
C PRO A 241 -7.18 -19.02 15.42
N ASP A 242 -7.78 -20.07 14.85
CA ASP A 242 -7.42 -20.52 13.50
C ASP A 242 -7.73 -19.46 12.43
N GLN A 243 -7.13 -19.60 11.25
CA GLN A 243 -7.23 -18.59 10.19
C GLN A 243 -8.69 -18.34 9.78
N THR A 244 -9.50 -19.39 9.68
CA THR A 244 -10.94 -19.29 9.38
C THR A 244 -11.69 -18.47 10.42
N SER A 245 -11.41 -18.64 11.72
CA SER A 245 -12.03 -17.83 12.77
C SER A 245 -11.62 -16.36 12.66
N GLN A 246 -10.36 -16.08 12.31
CA GLN A 246 -9.87 -14.70 12.20
C GLN A 246 -10.62 -13.92 11.11
N GLU A 247 -11.00 -14.59 10.03
CA GLU A 247 -11.66 -13.96 8.88
C GLU A 247 -13.20 -14.02 8.97
N LEU A 248 -13.79 -15.14 9.42
CA LEU A 248 -15.21 -15.40 9.20
C LEU A 248 -16.06 -15.49 10.47
N LEU A 249 -15.48 -15.37 11.67
CA LEU A 249 -16.23 -15.59 12.91
C LEU A 249 -17.45 -14.67 13.07
N ALA A 250 -17.34 -13.40 12.68
CA ALA A 250 -18.47 -12.47 12.72
C ALA A 250 -19.63 -12.93 11.82
N LYS A 251 -19.32 -13.42 10.62
CA LYS A 251 -20.28 -13.95 9.64
C LYS A 251 -20.90 -15.28 10.09
N PHE A 252 -20.11 -16.15 10.74
CA PHE A 252 -20.61 -17.39 11.35
C PHE A 252 -21.64 -17.08 12.44
N ILE A 253 -21.36 -16.12 13.31
CA ILE A 253 -22.25 -15.72 14.41
C ILE A 253 -23.56 -15.12 13.87
N ARG A 254 -23.51 -14.35 12.77
CA ARG A 254 -24.71 -13.79 12.12
C ARG A 254 -25.47 -14.78 11.25
N GLY A 255 -24.90 -15.96 10.97
CA GLY A 255 -25.49 -16.97 10.08
C GLY A 255 -25.41 -16.62 8.60
N GLU A 256 -24.52 -15.70 8.22
CA GLU A 256 -24.25 -15.34 6.82
C GLU A 256 -23.37 -16.38 6.13
N GLU A 257 -22.51 -17.04 6.90
CA GLU A 257 -21.64 -18.12 6.45
C GLU A 257 -21.85 -19.37 7.31
N ASP A 258 -21.70 -20.53 6.66
CA ASP A 258 -21.86 -21.84 7.31
C ASP A 258 -20.48 -22.38 7.72
N PRO A 259 -20.18 -22.50 9.03
CA PRO A 259 -18.87 -22.92 9.51
C PRO A 259 -18.49 -24.33 9.06
N ASP A 260 -19.46 -25.21 8.77
CA ASP A 260 -19.20 -26.61 8.35
C ASP A 260 -18.61 -26.71 6.93
N LYS A 261 -18.63 -25.61 6.16
CA LYS A 261 -17.99 -25.53 4.83
C LYS A 261 -16.47 -25.33 4.90
N TYR A 262 -15.95 -25.01 6.08
CA TYR A 262 -14.56 -24.62 6.27
C TYR A 262 -13.84 -25.62 7.19
N LEU A 263 -12.53 -25.78 6.97
CA LEU A 263 -11.72 -26.68 7.78
C LEU A 263 -11.52 -26.09 9.19
N ALA A 264 -11.64 -26.95 10.21
CA ALA A 264 -11.37 -26.61 11.59
C ALA A 264 -9.88 -26.79 11.94
N GLY A 265 -9.35 -25.89 12.77
CA GLY A 265 -8.04 -26.07 13.40
C GLY A 265 -6.86 -25.68 12.52
N GLN A 266 -7.07 -24.86 11.48
CA GLN A 266 -5.99 -24.43 10.59
C GLN A 266 -5.07 -23.41 11.28
N GLY A 267 -4.05 -23.92 11.96
CA GLY A 267 -3.01 -23.12 12.62
C GLY A 267 -3.44 -22.46 13.93
N GLY A 268 -4.54 -22.91 14.55
CA GLY A 268 -5.00 -22.38 15.83
C GLY A 268 -6.31 -23.01 16.31
N ALA A 269 -6.93 -22.38 17.31
CA ALA A 269 -8.17 -22.86 17.90
C ALA A 269 -9.40 -22.64 16.97
N PRO A 270 -10.24 -23.65 16.72
CA PRO A 270 -11.41 -23.53 15.85
C PRO A 270 -12.59 -22.86 16.59
N ILE A 271 -12.57 -21.53 16.72
CA ILE A 271 -13.67 -20.78 17.34
C ILE A 271 -14.77 -20.60 16.29
N ARG A 272 -16.00 -21.05 16.57
CA ARG A 272 -17.10 -20.98 15.59
C ARG A 272 -18.34 -20.29 16.13
N THR A 273 -18.48 -20.20 17.45
CA THR A 273 -19.69 -19.68 18.10
C THR A 273 -19.38 -18.73 19.26
N ILE A 274 -20.40 -17.98 19.68
CA ILE A 274 -20.35 -17.20 20.93
C ILE A 274 -20.13 -18.12 22.15
N GLU A 275 -20.68 -19.33 22.12
CA GLU A 275 -20.53 -20.26 23.23
C GLU A 275 -19.08 -20.70 23.40
N ASP A 276 -18.34 -20.90 22.30
CA ASP A 276 -16.89 -21.18 22.36
C ASP A 276 -16.13 -20.06 23.09
N LEU A 277 -16.43 -18.79 22.77
CA LEU A 277 -15.82 -17.64 23.44
C LEU A 277 -16.11 -17.65 24.96
N ARG A 278 -17.36 -17.89 25.35
CA ARG A 278 -17.74 -17.96 26.78
C ARG A 278 -17.05 -19.09 27.51
N ARG A 279 -16.92 -20.26 26.88
CA ARG A 279 -16.23 -21.43 27.44
C ARG A 279 -14.73 -21.18 27.61
N LEU A 280 -14.08 -20.53 26.63
CA LEU A 280 -12.69 -20.10 26.73
C LEU A 280 -12.49 -19.11 27.88
N LYS A 281 -13.39 -18.12 28.05
CA LYS A 281 -13.33 -17.20 29.18
C LYS A 281 -13.52 -17.94 30.51
N ALA A 282 -14.51 -18.83 30.60
CA ALA A 282 -14.76 -19.62 31.81
C ALA A 282 -13.53 -20.44 32.24
N ALA A 283 -12.79 -21.01 31.28
CA ALA A 283 -11.55 -21.75 31.54
C ALA A 283 -10.46 -20.91 32.25
N THR A 284 -10.47 -19.58 32.08
CA THR A 284 -9.55 -18.66 32.77
C THR A 284 -9.98 -18.33 34.20
N GLN A 285 -11.19 -18.67 34.63
CA GLN A 285 -11.74 -18.24 35.93
C GLN A 285 -11.38 -19.22 37.07
N ARG A 286 -10.12 -19.67 37.09
CA ARG A 286 -9.57 -20.61 38.07
C ARG A 286 -8.07 -20.39 38.27
N GLY A 287 -7.48 -21.07 39.25
CA GLY A 287 -6.06 -20.97 39.55
C GLY A 287 -5.64 -19.53 39.89
N ASN A 288 -4.78 -18.92 39.08
CA ASN A 288 -4.36 -17.52 39.25
C ASN A 288 -5.23 -16.50 38.48
N TYR A 289 -6.39 -16.91 37.94
CA TYR A 289 -7.35 -16.06 37.24
C TYR A 289 -6.69 -15.19 36.14
N PRO A 290 -6.11 -15.80 35.09
CA PRO A 290 -5.46 -15.03 34.05
C PRO A 290 -6.47 -14.19 33.25
N MET A 291 -6.06 -12.99 32.87
CA MET A 291 -6.80 -12.15 31.95
C MET A 291 -6.79 -12.76 30.54
N THR A 292 -7.78 -12.40 29.72
CA THR A 292 -7.91 -12.93 28.36
C THR A 292 -7.57 -11.86 27.33
N ARG A 293 -6.85 -12.26 26.28
CA ARG A 293 -6.65 -11.52 25.04
C ARG A 293 -6.88 -12.48 23.87
N ILE A 294 -7.20 -11.96 22.70
CA ILE A 294 -7.32 -12.72 21.45
C ILE A 294 -6.63 -11.96 20.31
N TYR A 295 -6.24 -12.66 19.24
CA TYR A 295 -5.70 -12.04 18.03
C TYR A 295 -6.72 -11.09 17.40
N SER A 296 -6.21 -10.01 16.80
CA SER A 296 -7.02 -9.21 15.88
C SER A 296 -7.45 -10.13 14.74
N GLY A 297 -8.75 -10.24 14.45
CA GLY A 297 -9.22 -10.85 13.22
C GLY A 297 -8.72 -10.09 11.99
N THR A 298 -9.05 -10.60 10.81
CA THR A 298 -8.56 -10.10 9.52
C THR A 298 -9.67 -9.57 8.61
N ASP A 299 -10.92 -9.67 9.04
CA ASP A 299 -12.08 -9.07 8.38
C ASP A 299 -13.11 -8.64 9.43
N GLU A 300 -13.85 -7.56 9.15
CA GLU A 300 -14.83 -6.96 10.06
C GLU A 300 -14.30 -6.73 11.49
N LEU A 301 -13.11 -6.13 11.63
CA LEU A 301 -12.37 -6.02 12.89
C LEU A 301 -13.18 -5.29 13.96
N LEU A 302 -13.98 -4.29 13.58
CA LEU A 302 -14.81 -3.54 14.52
C LEU A 302 -15.91 -4.42 15.15
N GLU A 303 -16.47 -5.34 14.38
CA GLU A 303 -17.50 -6.24 14.89
C GLU A 303 -16.89 -7.30 15.79
N LEU A 304 -15.75 -7.88 15.39
CA LEU A 304 -14.99 -8.80 16.22
C LEU A 304 -14.53 -8.15 17.54
N ALA A 305 -14.13 -6.87 17.51
CA ALA A 305 -13.75 -6.13 18.71
C ALA A 305 -14.89 -6.05 19.74
N LYS A 306 -16.13 -5.82 19.29
CA LYS A 306 -17.31 -5.82 20.17
C LYS A 306 -17.54 -7.20 20.78
N LEU A 307 -17.46 -8.26 19.97
CA LEU A 307 -17.62 -9.64 20.44
C LEU A 307 -16.57 -10.03 21.48
N TRP A 308 -15.31 -9.64 21.28
CA TRP A 308 -14.25 -9.91 22.26
C TRP A 308 -14.46 -9.13 23.56
N GLN A 309 -14.89 -7.88 23.47
CA GLN A 309 -15.19 -7.09 24.66
C GLN A 309 -16.36 -7.68 25.44
N GLU A 310 -17.43 -8.08 24.76
CA GLU A 310 -18.65 -8.61 25.38
C GLU A 310 -18.43 -9.99 26.02
N HIS A 311 -17.73 -10.90 25.34
CA HIS A 311 -17.68 -12.31 25.75
C HIS A 311 -16.38 -12.74 26.41
N LEU A 312 -15.26 -12.04 26.15
CA LEU A 312 -13.97 -12.35 26.76
C LEU A 312 -13.54 -11.31 27.80
N ASN A 313 -14.16 -10.13 27.82
CA ASN A 313 -13.66 -8.95 28.54
C ASN A 313 -12.16 -8.75 28.25
N SER A 314 -11.81 -8.67 26.95
CA SER A 314 -10.41 -8.59 26.50
C SER A 314 -9.64 -7.52 27.29
N CYS A 315 -8.45 -7.86 27.79
CA CYS A 315 -7.65 -6.94 28.59
C CYS A 315 -7.06 -5.80 27.76
N PHE A 316 -6.71 -6.09 26.50
CA PHE A 316 -6.37 -5.12 25.45
C PHE A 316 -6.35 -5.82 24.07
N PRO A 317 -6.73 -5.14 22.98
CA PRO A 317 -6.60 -5.64 21.62
C PRO A 317 -5.16 -5.48 21.11
N ALA A 318 -4.88 -6.13 19.97
CA ALA A 318 -3.88 -5.66 19.01
C ALA A 318 -4.62 -5.15 17.79
N VAL A 319 -4.23 -4.00 17.24
CA VAL A 319 -4.80 -3.48 16.00
C VAL A 319 -3.65 -3.13 15.05
N PRO A 320 -3.60 -3.71 13.83
CA PRO A 320 -2.65 -3.28 12.80
C PRO A 320 -3.12 -1.98 12.18
N ILE A 321 -2.23 -1.24 11.53
CA ILE A 321 -2.60 -0.05 10.73
C ILE A 321 -2.36 -0.33 9.27
N PHE A 322 -1.14 -0.74 8.89
CA PHE A 322 -0.72 -0.96 7.52
C PHE A 322 -1.00 -2.38 7.01
N PHE A 323 -1.25 -3.34 7.91
CA PHE A 323 -1.36 -4.77 7.62
C PHE A 323 -2.79 -5.30 7.82
N TYR A 324 -3.02 -6.56 7.47
CA TYR A 324 -4.32 -7.27 7.53
C TYR A 324 -5.28 -6.79 6.46
N ASN A 325 -4.73 -6.56 5.28
CA ASN A 325 -5.45 -6.07 4.12
C ASN A 325 -4.87 -6.75 2.87
N ARG A 326 -5.24 -6.25 1.69
CA ARG A 326 -4.72 -6.79 0.43
C ARG A 326 -3.20 -6.68 0.24
N MET A 327 -2.50 -5.83 1.00
CA MET A 327 -1.03 -5.70 0.91
C MET A 327 -0.31 -6.97 1.33
N ASP A 328 -0.69 -7.53 2.49
CA ASP A 328 -0.07 -8.74 3.05
C ASP A 328 -0.89 -10.00 2.80
N GLY A 329 -1.99 -9.87 2.05
CA GLY A 329 -2.87 -10.97 1.62
C GLY A 329 -3.67 -11.60 2.76
N ARG A 330 -3.70 -10.98 3.96
CA ARG A 330 -4.36 -11.55 5.13
C ARG A 330 -5.82 -11.13 5.28
N GLY A 331 -6.23 -10.04 4.65
CA GLY A 331 -7.60 -9.51 4.70
C GLY A 331 -8.13 -9.07 3.32
N PRO A 332 -9.46 -9.08 3.11
CA PRO A 332 -10.07 -8.76 1.82
C PRO A 332 -10.18 -7.26 1.53
N ILE A 333 -9.99 -6.41 2.55
CA ILE A 333 -10.14 -4.95 2.49
C ILE A 333 -8.99 -4.28 1.71
N SER A 334 -9.30 -3.19 1.01
CA SER A 334 -8.28 -2.39 0.32
C SER A 334 -7.34 -1.74 1.33
N ILE A 335 -6.10 -1.41 0.92
CA ILE A 335 -5.12 -0.78 1.81
C ILE A 335 -5.65 0.55 2.38
N HIS A 336 -6.22 1.40 1.52
CA HIS A 336 -6.74 2.71 1.94
C HIS A 336 -7.94 2.59 2.88
N ASP A 337 -8.89 1.71 2.57
CA ASP A 337 -10.08 1.51 3.41
C ASP A 337 -9.72 0.89 4.77
N SER A 338 -8.67 0.06 4.81
CA SER A 338 -8.22 -0.59 6.05
C SER A 338 -7.78 0.41 7.12
N PHE A 339 -7.14 1.53 6.72
CA PHE A 339 -6.75 2.57 7.67
C PHE A 339 -7.96 3.14 8.43
N ARG A 340 -9.09 3.34 7.74
CA ARG A 340 -10.31 3.85 8.36
C ARG A 340 -10.91 2.86 9.34
N GLU A 341 -11.07 1.60 8.93
CA GLU A 341 -11.61 0.55 9.80
C GLU A 341 -10.72 0.37 11.04
N HIS A 342 -9.41 0.30 10.86
CA HIS A 342 -8.45 0.16 11.96
C HIS A 342 -8.51 1.33 12.93
N TYR A 343 -8.68 2.56 12.44
CA TYR A 343 -8.86 3.74 13.30
C TYR A 343 -10.16 3.69 14.08
N ASP A 344 -11.25 3.23 13.46
CA ASP A 344 -12.53 3.08 14.14
C ASP A 344 -12.49 1.98 15.21
N VAL A 345 -11.75 0.90 14.98
CA VAL A 345 -11.47 -0.13 15.98
C VAL A 345 -10.72 0.46 17.17
N ILE A 346 -9.65 1.23 16.93
CA ILE A 346 -8.87 1.87 18.01
C ILE A 346 -9.73 2.86 18.80
N ARG A 347 -10.52 3.70 18.12
CA ARG A 347 -11.47 4.63 18.77
C ARG A 347 -12.51 3.90 19.61
N TYR A 348 -13.02 2.76 19.12
CA TYR A 348 -13.93 1.93 19.90
C TYR A 348 -13.27 1.44 21.20
N TRP A 349 -12.07 0.87 21.14
CA TRP A 349 -11.34 0.41 22.33
C TRP A 349 -11.02 1.53 23.32
N ALA A 350 -10.63 2.71 22.81
CA ALA A 350 -10.46 3.91 23.60
C ALA A 350 -11.77 4.33 24.29
N SER A 351 -12.90 4.30 23.57
CA SER A 351 -14.22 4.68 24.11
C SER A 351 -14.71 3.79 25.26
N VAL A 352 -14.30 2.52 25.28
CA VAL A 352 -14.61 1.58 26.37
C VAL A 352 -13.53 1.56 27.47
N GLY A 353 -12.56 2.47 27.40
CA GLY A 353 -11.52 2.66 28.43
C GLY A 353 -10.49 1.54 28.52
N LYS A 354 -10.29 0.77 27.44
CA LYS A 354 -9.33 -0.34 27.41
C LYS A 354 -7.97 0.15 26.90
N PRO A 355 -6.85 -0.34 27.48
CA PRO A 355 -5.54 -0.19 26.86
C PRO A 355 -5.55 -0.76 25.44
N CYS A 356 -4.72 -0.23 24.54
CA CYS A 356 -4.67 -0.66 23.14
C CYS A 356 -3.23 -0.90 22.68
N GLU A 357 -2.94 -2.08 22.13
CA GLU A 357 -1.71 -2.34 21.38
C GLU A 357 -1.95 -1.97 19.92
N ILE A 358 -1.13 -1.07 19.38
CA ILE A 358 -1.01 -0.90 17.94
C ILE A 358 0.22 -1.71 17.53
N ASN A 359 -0.01 -2.77 16.78
CA ASN A 359 0.94 -3.85 16.61
C ASN A 359 1.71 -3.72 15.28
N ASP A 360 1.72 -2.55 14.68
CA ASP A 360 2.31 -2.32 13.37
C ASP A 360 3.86 -2.49 13.33
N PRO A 361 4.64 -2.01 14.33
CA PRO A 361 6.10 -2.03 14.24
C PRO A 361 6.70 -3.44 14.11
N HIS A 362 6.06 -4.42 14.74
CA HIS A 362 6.52 -5.80 14.62
C HIS A 362 6.16 -6.43 13.27
N GLN A 363 5.07 -6.00 12.63
CA GLN A 363 4.70 -6.51 11.30
C GLN A 363 5.74 -6.05 10.28
N TRP A 364 6.23 -4.80 10.37
CA TRP A 364 7.39 -4.33 9.62
C TRP A 364 8.65 -5.17 9.89
N GLY A 365 8.96 -5.43 11.16
CA GLY A 365 10.10 -6.26 11.55
C GLY A 365 10.07 -7.68 10.96
N LEU A 366 8.88 -8.31 10.93
CA LEU A 366 8.68 -9.63 10.31
C LEU A 366 8.90 -9.63 8.78
N ARG A 367 8.84 -8.47 8.12
CA ARG A 367 9.15 -8.30 6.69
C ARG A 367 10.55 -7.73 6.48
N TYR A 368 11.40 -7.81 7.50
CA TYR A 368 12.80 -7.39 7.48
C TYR A 368 12.95 -5.89 7.16
N ALA A 369 12.03 -5.04 7.63
CA ALA A 369 12.22 -3.60 7.55
C ALA A 369 13.52 -3.18 8.27
N SER A 370 14.13 -2.07 7.82
CA SER A 370 15.30 -1.50 8.49
C SER A 370 14.98 -1.15 9.95
N ASP A 371 16.00 -1.10 10.81
CA ASP A 371 15.82 -0.66 12.19
C ASP A 371 15.22 0.76 12.24
N ASP A 372 15.65 1.65 11.35
CA ASP A 372 15.13 3.02 11.21
C ASP A 372 13.63 3.05 10.89
N MET A 373 13.15 2.15 10.02
CA MET A 373 11.72 2.05 9.69
C MET A 373 10.90 1.53 10.87
N GLN A 374 11.40 0.55 11.62
CA GLN A 374 10.73 0.08 12.84
C GLN A 374 10.62 1.18 13.91
N VAL A 375 11.69 1.98 14.08
CA VAL A 375 11.68 3.14 15.00
C VAL A 375 10.74 4.23 14.50
N THR A 376 10.73 4.51 13.19
CA THR A 376 9.79 5.45 12.54
C THR A 376 8.36 5.05 12.84
N ASP A 377 8.02 3.78 12.61
CA ASP A 377 6.66 3.29 12.80
C ASP A 377 6.24 3.35 14.27
N HIS A 378 7.14 3.06 15.22
CA HIS A 378 6.88 3.28 16.64
C HIS A 378 6.46 4.73 16.98
N VAL A 379 7.06 5.73 16.31
CA VAL A 379 6.66 7.13 16.46
C VAL A 379 5.29 7.38 15.86
N LEU A 380 5.04 6.88 14.65
CA LEU A 380 3.75 7.02 13.96
C LEU A 380 2.61 6.43 14.78
N VAL A 381 2.75 5.18 15.25
CA VAL A 381 1.71 4.53 16.04
C VAL A 381 1.54 5.15 17.43
N GLY A 382 2.61 5.72 18.02
CA GLY A 382 2.50 6.50 19.26
C GLY A 382 1.64 7.75 19.06
N LEU A 383 1.85 8.48 17.96
CA LEU A 383 1.01 9.61 17.57
C LEU A 383 -0.43 9.18 17.25
N MET A 384 -0.62 8.06 16.55
CA MET A 384 -1.95 7.51 16.26
C MET A 384 -2.70 7.14 17.54
N ALA A 385 -2.06 6.42 18.47
CA ALA A 385 -2.67 6.06 19.74
C ALA A 385 -3.15 7.29 20.50
N LEU A 386 -2.29 8.32 20.62
CA LEU A 386 -2.64 9.59 21.25
C LEU A 386 -3.83 10.26 20.55
N LYS A 387 -3.77 10.42 19.23
CA LYS A 387 -4.78 11.16 18.45
C LYS A 387 -6.10 10.44 18.29
N LEU A 388 -6.11 9.11 18.40
CA LEU A 388 -7.32 8.29 18.37
C LEU A 388 -7.93 8.10 19.78
N GLY A 389 -7.36 8.72 20.81
CA GLY A 389 -7.94 8.79 22.16
C GLY A 389 -7.50 7.67 23.11
N VAL A 390 -6.47 6.89 22.77
CA VAL A 390 -5.93 5.85 23.65
C VAL A 390 -5.18 6.50 24.80
N THR A 391 -5.60 6.26 26.04
CA THR A 391 -4.91 6.75 27.24
C THR A 391 -3.80 5.81 27.72
N HIS A 392 -3.97 4.49 27.53
CA HIS A 392 -3.00 3.46 27.89
C HIS A 392 -2.55 2.72 26.64
N TYR A 393 -1.43 3.15 26.05
CA TYR A 393 -0.86 2.56 24.85
C TYR A 393 0.08 1.41 25.22
N VAL A 394 -0.20 0.21 24.68
CA VAL A 394 0.69 -0.94 24.84
C VAL A 394 1.72 -0.92 23.72
N MET A 395 2.93 -0.48 24.04
CA MET A 395 4.06 -0.43 23.11
C MET A 395 4.72 -1.80 23.04
N GLN A 396 4.40 -2.56 21.99
CA GLN A 396 4.99 -3.87 21.74
C GLN A 396 6.35 -3.75 21.03
N MET A 397 7.40 -4.28 21.66
CA MET A 397 8.77 -4.29 21.17
C MET A 397 9.21 -5.74 20.91
N MET A 398 9.34 -6.11 19.64
CA MET A 398 9.74 -7.46 19.22
C MET A 398 11.24 -7.51 18.90
N PHE A 399 11.96 -8.28 19.70
CA PHE A 399 13.40 -8.48 19.62
C PHE A 399 13.78 -9.58 18.62
N GLU A 400 15.08 -9.71 18.35
CA GLU A 400 15.74 -10.73 17.54
C GLU A 400 15.20 -10.79 16.10
N LEU A 401 14.89 -9.61 15.54
CA LEU A 401 14.45 -9.45 14.16
C LEU A 401 15.30 -8.42 13.39
N PRO A 402 15.96 -8.85 12.31
CA PRO A 402 16.08 -10.24 11.81
C PRO A 402 16.90 -11.13 12.78
N PRO A 403 16.86 -12.48 12.65
CA PRO A 403 17.56 -13.38 13.58
C PRO A 403 19.07 -13.11 13.77
N GLU A 404 19.71 -12.48 12.79
CA GLU A 404 21.13 -12.12 12.82
C GLU A 404 21.43 -10.80 13.54
N ILE A 405 20.42 -10.07 14.01
CA ILE A 405 20.61 -8.81 14.75
C ILE A 405 21.33 -9.07 16.07
N SER A 406 22.21 -8.15 16.48
CA SER A 406 22.88 -8.25 17.78
C SER A 406 21.96 -7.77 18.91
N ALA A 407 22.11 -8.36 20.10
CA ALA A 407 21.33 -7.96 21.28
C ALA A 407 21.49 -6.48 21.65
N LEU A 408 22.69 -5.89 21.44
CA LEU A 408 22.96 -4.48 21.73
C LEU A 408 22.33 -3.53 20.71
N ASP A 409 22.34 -3.90 19.42
CA ASP A 409 21.70 -3.10 18.37
C ASP A 409 20.17 -3.14 18.50
N ASP A 410 19.62 -4.29 18.90
CA ASP A 410 18.20 -4.45 19.14
C ASP A 410 17.72 -3.69 20.40
N LEU A 411 18.53 -3.69 21.47
CA LEU A 411 18.32 -2.81 22.63
C LEU A 411 18.37 -1.33 22.24
N ALA A 412 19.35 -0.93 21.43
CA ALA A 412 19.46 0.44 20.94
C ALA A 412 18.23 0.84 20.10
N LYS A 413 17.74 -0.06 19.24
CA LYS A 413 16.51 0.13 18.44
C LYS A 413 15.30 0.39 19.33
N MET A 414 15.03 -0.50 20.28
CA MET A 414 13.86 -0.36 21.14
C MET A 414 13.98 0.82 22.12
N LYS A 415 15.19 1.13 22.57
CA LYS A 415 15.44 2.32 23.40
C LYS A 415 15.19 3.61 22.62
N ALA A 416 15.67 3.70 21.38
CA ALA A 416 15.42 4.83 20.49
C ALA A 416 13.91 5.01 20.25
N SER A 417 13.19 3.93 19.93
CA SER A 417 11.73 3.94 19.77
C SER A 417 11.03 4.51 21.00
N TYR A 418 11.39 4.06 22.20
CA TYR A 418 10.77 4.53 23.45
C TYR A 418 11.11 5.99 23.75
N GLU A 419 12.38 6.39 23.66
CA GLU A 419 12.82 7.76 23.96
C GLU A 419 12.17 8.81 23.05
N LEU A 420 11.86 8.46 21.80
CA LEU A 420 11.19 9.38 20.88
C LEU A 420 9.73 9.63 21.25
N ILE A 421 9.01 8.67 21.83
CA ILE A 421 7.58 8.81 22.13
C ILE A 421 7.27 9.03 23.62
N GLU A 422 8.21 8.72 24.52
CA GLU A 422 8.08 8.95 25.96
C GLU A 422 7.71 10.40 26.32
N PRO A 423 8.16 11.45 25.59
CA PRO A 423 7.69 12.81 25.85
C PRO A 423 6.17 12.97 25.80
N LEU A 424 5.44 12.18 25.00
CA LEU A 424 3.97 12.25 24.96
C LEU A 424 3.35 12.01 26.33
N THR A 425 3.97 11.18 27.17
CA THR A 425 3.51 10.90 28.54
C THR A 425 3.66 12.05 29.52
N ARG A 426 4.50 13.05 29.18
CA ARG A 426 4.70 14.26 29.99
C ARG A 426 3.75 15.39 29.61
N HIS A 427 3.28 15.41 28.36
CA HIS A 427 2.49 16.51 27.79
C HIS A 427 1.01 16.19 27.61
N TYR A 428 0.63 14.90 27.61
CA TYR A 428 -0.74 14.45 27.41
C TYR A 428 -1.16 13.42 28.47
N ASP A 429 -2.46 13.17 28.60
CA ASP A 429 -3.00 12.03 29.38
C ASP A 429 -2.76 10.73 28.62
N PHE A 430 -1.49 10.31 28.59
CA PHE A 430 -0.98 9.22 27.78
C PHE A 430 0.04 8.40 28.58
N HIS A 431 -0.18 7.10 28.68
CA HIS A 431 0.65 6.18 29.43
C HIS A 431 1.12 5.05 28.54
N ILE A 432 2.43 4.79 28.54
CA ILE A 432 3.04 3.73 27.76
C ILE A 432 3.24 2.50 28.65
N ILE A 433 2.61 1.39 28.27
CA ILE A 433 2.82 0.06 28.87
C ILE A 433 3.81 -0.69 27.96
N LYS A 434 5.00 -1.00 28.48
CA LYS A 434 6.06 -1.64 27.69
C LYS A 434 5.82 -3.15 27.63
N GLN A 435 5.61 -3.69 26.43
CA GLN A 435 5.53 -5.13 26.21
C GLN A 435 6.69 -5.59 25.34
N THR A 436 7.57 -6.43 25.87
CA THR A 436 8.67 -7.02 25.07
C THR A 436 8.35 -8.46 24.71
N ARG A 437 8.93 -8.93 23.60
CA ARG A 437 8.86 -10.32 23.17
C ARG A 437 10.04 -10.70 22.28
N SER A 438 10.28 -11.99 22.18
CA SER A 438 11.18 -12.54 21.16
C SER A 438 10.52 -12.64 19.79
N GLY A 439 11.36 -12.57 18.76
CA GLY A 439 10.98 -12.72 17.35
C GLY A 439 10.82 -14.19 16.99
N LEU A 440 9.68 -14.56 16.40
CA LEU A 440 9.35 -15.96 16.07
C LEU A 440 10.44 -16.64 15.21
N PRO A 441 10.96 -16.00 14.13
CA PRO A 441 11.96 -16.62 13.26
C PRO A 441 13.33 -16.84 13.91
N SER A 442 13.57 -16.25 15.10
CA SER A 442 14.86 -16.38 15.80
C SER A 442 15.03 -17.69 16.56
N PHE A 443 13.94 -18.41 16.83
CA PHE A 443 14.01 -19.63 17.62
C PHE A 443 14.67 -20.76 16.82
N PRO A 444 15.71 -21.41 17.37
CA PRO A 444 16.32 -22.57 16.74
C PRO A 444 15.41 -23.81 16.88
N PRO A 445 15.45 -24.76 15.92
CA PRO A 445 14.61 -25.96 15.96
C PRO A 445 15.05 -26.98 17.02
N ASP A 446 16.29 -26.89 17.53
CA ASP A 446 16.76 -27.72 18.65
C ASP A 446 16.23 -27.18 19.98
N LEU A 447 15.49 -28.00 20.75
CA LEU A 447 14.83 -27.54 21.98
C LEU A 447 15.81 -27.08 23.06
N HIS A 448 17.02 -27.64 23.13
CA HIS A 448 18.03 -27.19 24.11
C HIS A 448 18.58 -25.83 23.74
N GLN A 449 18.88 -25.61 22.45
CA GLN A 449 19.26 -24.31 21.93
C GLN A 449 18.11 -23.30 22.10
N ALA A 450 16.86 -23.70 21.85
CA ALA A 450 15.69 -22.84 21.95
C ALA A 450 15.43 -22.39 23.39
N LYS A 451 15.63 -23.27 24.37
CA LYS A 451 15.57 -22.93 25.80
C LYS A 451 16.68 -21.95 26.19
N GLY A 452 17.90 -22.15 25.67
CA GLY A 452 19.01 -21.21 25.86
C GLY A 452 18.74 -19.84 25.24
N HIS A 453 18.20 -19.83 24.02
CA HIS A 453 17.78 -18.63 23.29
C HIS A 453 16.69 -17.87 24.03
N LEU A 454 15.62 -18.56 24.47
CA LEU A 454 14.56 -17.98 25.30
C LEU A 454 15.13 -17.29 26.54
N ALA A 455 16.00 -17.97 27.29
CA ALA A 455 16.56 -17.42 28.52
C ALA A 455 17.41 -16.16 28.25
N PHE A 456 18.25 -16.18 27.22
CA PHE A 456 19.08 -15.04 26.83
C PHE A 456 18.25 -13.86 26.29
N GLY A 457 17.24 -14.16 25.46
CA GLY A 457 16.30 -13.17 24.92
C GLY A 457 15.53 -12.45 26.01
N ILE A 458 14.97 -13.19 26.98
CA ILE A 458 14.30 -12.60 28.14
C ILE A 458 15.26 -11.74 28.96
N TYR A 459 16.48 -12.23 29.23
CA TYR A 459 17.48 -11.45 29.97
C TYR A 459 17.81 -10.11 29.27
N THR A 460 17.92 -10.12 27.94
CA THR A 460 18.15 -8.91 27.13
C THR A 460 16.95 -7.97 27.22
N GLN A 461 15.73 -8.48 27.07
CA GLN A 461 14.50 -7.68 27.12
C GLN A 461 14.30 -6.96 28.46
N LEU A 462 14.76 -7.55 29.57
CA LEU A 462 14.62 -6.97 30.92
C LEU A 462 15.36 -5.63 31.10
N TYR A 463 16.36 -5.32 30.27
CA TYR A 463 17.03 -4.01 30.30
C TYR A 463 16.11 -2.83 29.98
N LEU A 464 15.00 -3.05 29.26
CA LEU A 464 14.00 -2.03 29.01
C LEU A 464 12.98 -1.86 30.14
N GLU A 465 13.09 -2.64 31.21
CA GLU A 465 12.15 -2.67 32.32
C GLU A 465 10.69 -2.87 31.84
N PRO A 466 10.38 -3.96 31.12
CA PRO A 466 9.05 -4.18 30.54
C PRO A 466 7.99 -4.39 31.62
N ASP A 467 6.76 -3.99 31.32
CA ASP A 467 5.56 -4.26 32.13
C ASP A 467 4.96 -5.63 31.82
N ILE A 468 5.04 -6.02 30.55
CA ILE A 468 4.55 -7.29 30.03
C ILE A 468 5.70 -8.00 29.31
N LEU A 469 5.99 -9.24 29.72
CA LEU A 469 6.82 -10.17 28.97
C LEU A 469 5.93 -11.13 28.20
N HIS A 470 5.92 -10.99 26.87
CA HIS A 470 5.28 -11.98 26.02
C HIS A 470 6.29 -13.09 25.67
N VAL A 471 6.08 -14.23 26.32
CA VAL A 471 6.87 -15.45 26.17
C VAL A 471 6.45 -16.15 24.89
N VAL A 472 7.37 -16.19 23.93
CA VAL A 472 7.33 -17.13 22.82
C VAL A 472 7.79 -18.48 23.35
N THR A 473 6.98 -19.51 23.17
CA THR A 473 7.26 -20.84 23.67
C THR A 473 8.52 -21.40 23.02
N HIS A 474 9.40 -22.03 23.79
CA HIS A 474 10.65 -22.60 23.24
C HIS A 474 10.44 -23.68 22.16
N SER A 475 9.21 -24.20 22.02
CA SER A 475 8.83 -25.17 20.98
C SER A 475 8.58 -24.54 19.60
N GLU A 476 8.59 -23.20 19.47
CA GLU A 476 8.16 -22.43 18.29
C GLU A 476 8.63 -23.02 16.94
N ALA A 477 9.92 -23.31 16.80
CA ALA A 477 10.50 -23.83 15.55
C ALA A 477 10.50 -25.37 15.45
N HIS A 478 9.88 -26.06 16.41
CA HIS A 478 9.88 -27.52 16.51
C HIS A 478 8.48 -28.12 16.41
N HIS A 479 7.52 -27.65 17.23
CA HIS A 479 6.14 -28.16 17.23
C HIS A 479 5.17 -27.17 17.88
N GLU A 480 3.88 -27.37 17.62
CA GLU A 480 2.81 -26.58 18.24
C GLU A 480 2.92 -26.56 19.76
N ALA A 481 2.90 -25.36 20.34
CA ALA A 481 3.02 -25.14 21.77
C ALA A 481 1.79 -25.68 22.52
N LYS A 482 2.01 -26.65 23.41
CA LYS A 482 0.98 -27.15 24.33
C LYS A 482 1.12 -26.47 25.69
N ALA A 483 0.16 -26.74 26.58
CA ALA A 483 0.16 -26.17 27.92
C ALA A 483 1.44 -26.51 28.70
N GLU A 484 1.99 -27.70 28.51
CA GLU A 484 3.26 -28.13 29.14
C GLU A 484 4.45 -27.29 28.68
N ASP A 485 4.58 -27.07 27.37
CA ASP A 485 5.68 -26.28 26.78
C ASP A 485 5.61 -24.82 27.23
N ILE A 486 4.39 -24.28 27.31
CA ILE A 486 4.13 -22.91 27.79
C ILE A 486 4.48 -22.82 29.29
N ILE A 487 4.05 -23.78 30.12
CA ILE A 487 4.40 -23.81 31.55
C ILE A 487 5.91 -23.82 31.73
N GLU A 488 6.61 -24.69 31.01
CA GLU A 488 8.07 -24.79 31.08
C GLU A 488 8.73 -23.46 30.66
N SER A 489 8.30 -22.88 29.55
CA SER A 489 8.82 -21.59 29.06
C SER A 489 8.57 -20.45 30.06
N CYS A 490 7.40 -20.43 30.70
CA CYS A 490 7.06 -19.46 31.74
C CYS A 490 7.93 -19.65 33.00
N GLN A 491 8.22 -20.90 33.39
CA GLN A 491 9.11 -21.19 34.52
C GLN A 491 10.54 -20.72 34.26
N ILE A 492 11.08 -20.98 33.06
CA ILE A 492 12.39 -20.45 32.63
C ILE A 492 12.38 -18.92 32.70
N THR A 493 11.34 -18.28 32.17
CA THR A 493 11.18 -16.81 32.17
C THR A 493 11.16 -16.25 33.60
N LYS A 494 10.39 -16.86 34.51
CA LYS A 494 10.33 -16.45 35.92
C LYS A 494 11.70 -16.57 36.62
N GLN A 495 12.43 -17.64 36.34
CA GLN A 495 13.78 -17.84 36.86
C GLN A 495 14.74 -16.75 36.37
N VAL A 496 14.72 -16.43 35.07
CA VAL A 496 15.54 -15.35 34.50
C VAL A 496 15.18 -13.99 35.10
N CYS A 497 13.90 -13.68 35.27
CA CYS A 497 13.45 -12.45 35.94
C CYS A 497 13.98 -12.37 37.38
N TRP A 498 13.90 -13.48 38.12
CA TRP A 498 14.39 -13.55 39.49
C TRP A 498 15.91 -13.35 39.56
N ASP A 499 16.68 -13.95 38.65
CA ASP A 499 18.13 -13.77 38.57
C ASP A 499 18.52 -12.34 38.18
N PHE A 500 17.82 -11.72 37.23
CA PHE A 500 18.04 -10.32 36.87
C PHE A 500 17.73 -9.36 38.03
N ALA A 501 16.65 -9.63 38.78
CA ALA A 501 16.22 -8.82 39.92
C ALA A 501 17.21 -8.82 41.10
N LYS A 502 18.16 -9.77 41.16
CA LYS A 502 19.27 -9.75 42.14
C LYS A 502 20.21 -8.55 41.95
N GLY A 503 20.14 -7.87 40.82
CA GLY A 503 20.93 -6.67 40.52
C GLY A 503 22.36 -6.98 40.07
N HIS A 504 23.19 -5.93 40.04
CA HIS A 504 24.57 -5.98 39.52
C HIS A 504 24.68 -6.42 38.05
N VAL A 505 23.63 -6.16 37.27
CA VAL A 505 23.65 -6.33 35.81
C VAL A 505 24.52 -5.23 35.15
N PRO A 506 25.22 -5.53 34.05
CA PRO A 506 26.00 -4.54 33.30
C PRO A 506 25.20 -3.30 32.90
N ASP A 507 25.77 -2.10 33.01
CA ASP A 507 25.16 -0.89 32.47
C ASP A 507 25.37 -0.80 30.95
N VAL A 508 24.47 -1.45 30.20
CA VAL A 508 24.50 -1.46 28.72
C VAL A 508 24.24 -0.08 28.12
N TRP A 509 23.56 0.83 28.83
CA TRP A 509 23.23 2.17 28.34
C TRP A 509 24.41 3.13 28.41
N ALA A 510 25.44 2.81 29.20
CA ALA A 510 26.71 3.52 29.21
C ALA A 510 27.65 3.14 28.05
N ASP A 511 27.35 2.05 27.33
CA ASP A 511 28.19 1.58 26.24
C ASP A 511 28.25 2.61 25.08
N PRO A 512 29.44 3.04 24.63
CA PRO A 512 29.59 4.01 23.55
C PRO A 512 29.01 3.57 22.19
N TRP A 513 28.93 2.27 21.93
CA TRP A 513 28.29 1.71 20.73
C TRP A 513 26.78 1.91 20.81
N VAL A 514 26.16 1.47 21.90
CA VAL A 514 24.70 1.57 22.13
C VAL A 514 24.24 3.03 22.03
N ARG A 515 24.93 3.96 22.69
CA ARG A 515 24.60 5.40 22.63
C ARG A 515 24.65 5.96 21.22
N ARG A 516 25.66 5.57 20.44
CA ARG A 516 25.81 6.00 19.05
C ARG A 516 24.70 5.44 18.17
N ARG A 517 24.34 4.17 18.36
CA ARG A 517 23.27 3.52 17.61
C ARG A 517 21.91 4.13 17.93
N ILE A 518 21.62 4.45 19.20
CA ILE A 518 20.40 5.19 19.60
C ILE A 518 20.33 6.53 18.87
N ALA A 519 21.40 7.34 18.93
CA ALA A 519 21.43 8.66 18.28
C ALA A 519 21.23 8.58 16.75
N GLU A 520 21.86 7.58 16.11
CA GLU A 520 21.69 7.31 14.68
C GLU A 520 20.23 7.01 14.33
N LEU A 521 19.60 6.08 15.07
CA LEU A 521 18.22 5.66 14.83
C LEU A 521 17.21 6.77 15.09
N LYS A 522 17.41 7.57 16.14
CA LYS A 522 16.56 8.75 16.41
C LYS A 522 16.60 9.73 15.26
N ARG A 523 17.79 9.96 14.70
CA ARG A 523 17.97 10.85 13.54
C ARG A 523 17.31 10.29 12.28
N GLY A 524 17.53 9.02 11.95
CA GLY A 524 16.93 8.37 10.78
C GLY A 524 15.39 8.32 10.85
N ALA A 525 14.86 7.94 12.01
CA ALA A 525 13.42 7.85 12.23
C ALA A 525 12.72 9.22 12.15
N MET A 526 13.25 10.23 12.85
CA MET A 526 12.62 11.56 12.82
C MET A 526 12.74 12.25 11.46
N TYR A 527 13.75 11.90 10.65
CA TYR A 527 13.81 12.36 9.25
C TYR A 527 12.71 11.73 8.40
N ASN A 528 12.41 10.43 8.59
CA ASN A 528 11.26 9.78 7.97
C ASN A 528 9.93 10.42 8.42
N VAL A 529 9.75 10.64 9.73
CA VAL A 529 8.53 11.26 10.29
C VAL A 529 8.34 12.68 9.77
N LEU A 530 9.40 13.48 9.65
CA LEU A 530 9.33 14.81 9.02
C LEU A 530 8.79 14.72 7.60
N HIS A 531 9.31 13.79 6.79
CA HIS A 531 8.85 13.63 5.41
C HIS A 531 7.41 13.11 5.35
N GLY A 532 7.01 12.22 6.26
CA GLY A 532 5.62 11.83 6.45
C GLY A 532 4.71 13.01 6.83
N ALA A 533 5.20 13.92 7.69
CA ALA A 533 4.49 15.14 8.07
C ALA A 533 4.29 16.09 6.87
N LEU A 534 5.34 16.28 6.07
CA LEU A 534 5.29 17.12 4.86
C LEU A 534 4.32 16.54 3.81
N LEU A 535 4.28 15.21 3.65
CA LEU A 535 3.23 14.56 2.86
C LEU A 535 1.85 14.93 3.42
N GLY A 536 1.69 14.77 4.74
CA GLY A 536 0.53 15.16 5.55
C GLY A 536 0.12 16.65 5.51
N GLY A 537 0.84 17.52 4.80
CA GLY A 537 0.53 18.95 4.73
C GLY A 537 1.01 19.77 5.93
N TYR A 538 2.06 19.32 6.63
CA TYR A 538 2.66 20.03 7.75
C TYR A 538 3.26 21.39 7.35
N GLU A 539 2.90 22.45 8.09
CA GLU A 539 3.38 23.84 7.93
C GLU A 539 4.03 24.40 9.20
N GLY A 540 4.45 23.52 10.12
CA GLY A 540 5.11 23.92 11.37
C GLY A 540 6.58 24.37 11.18
N PRO A 541 7.28 24.69 12.30
CA PRO A 541 8.61 25.29 12.29
C PRO A 541 9.77 24.37 11.84
N VAL A 542 9.52 23.07 11.70
CA VAL A 542 10.54 22.07 11.30
C VAL A 542 10.50 21.88 9.80
N THR A 543 11.62 22.11 9.13
CA THR A 543 11.78 21.99 7.68
C THR A 543 12.94 21.06 7.36
N VAL A 544 13.04 20.62 6.11
CA VAL A 544 14.22 19.84 5.65
C VAL A 544 15.52 20.63 5.85
N ALA A 545 15.48 21.96 5.65
CA ALA A 545 16.67 22.81 5.72
C ALA A 545 17.22 23.02 7.13
N ASN A 546 16.35 23.03 8.16
CA ASN A 546 16.75 23.23 9.56
C ASN A 546 16.63 21.96 10.40
N PHE A 547 16.43 20.77 9.81
CA PHE A 547 16.25 19.52 10.53
C PHE A 547 17.40 19.24 11.53
N ASP A 548 18.65 19.46 11.13
CA ASP A 548 19.82 19.23 11.99
C ASP A 548 19.86 20.18 13.21
N GLU A 549 19.18 21.33 13.15
CA GLU A 549 19.02 22.23 14.30
C GLU A 549 18.07 21.67 15.36
N TRP A 550 17.21 20.71 15.00
CA TRP A 550 16.25 20.07 15.89
C TRP A 550 16.63 18.62 16.25
N ALA A 551 17.46 17.96 15.42
CA ALA A 551 17.86 16.57 15.60
C ALA A 551 18.92 16.39 16.72
N LYS A 552 18.54 16.73 17.95
CA LYS A 552 19.39 16.67 19.16
C LYS A 552 18.55 16.39 20.40
N GLU A 553 19.22 15.98 21.47
CA GLU A 553 18.55 15.66 22.75
C GLU A 553 18.05 16.92 23.47
N PRO A 554 16.96 16.83 24.26
CA PRO A 554 16.45 17.96 25.04
C PRO A 554 17.47 18.58 26.01
N SER A 555 18.47 17.81 26.45
CA SER A 555 19.56 18.29 27.29
C SER A 555 20.55 19.21 26.58
N GLN A 556 20.59 19.18 25.24
CA GLN A 556 21.48 20.00 24.42
C GLN A 556 20.87 21.35 24.07
N ASP A 557 19.55 21.40 23.92
CA ASP A 557 18.77 22.60 23.59
C ASP A 557 17.31 22.40 24.06
N PRO A 558 16.77 23.27 24.93
CA PRO A 558 15.41 23.09 25.44
C PRO A 558 14.33 23.45 24.42
N ASP A 559 14.62 24.30 23.43
CA ASP A 559 13.61 24.86 22.53
C ASP A 559 13.54 24.08 21.20
N CYS A 560 14.68 23.63 20.67
CA CYS A 560 14.77 22.91 19.41
C CYS A 560 15.42 21.53 19.62
N ASN A 561 14.62 20.47 19.78
CA ASN A 561 15.11 19.11 20.03
C ASN A 561 14.12 18.06 19.52
N TYR A 562 14.43 16.77 19.68
CA TYR A 562 13.53 15.68 19.28
C TYR A 562 12.14 15.71 19.95
N GLU A 563 12.06 16.13 21.22
CA GLU A 563 10.79 16.26 21.94
C GLU A 563 9.95 17.41 21.38
N THR A 564 10.52 18.61 21.23
CA THR A 564 9.78 19.73 20.64
C THR A 564 9.44 19.48 19.17
N MET A 565 10.27 18.73 18.43
CA MET A 565 9.97 18.26 17.07
C MET A 565 8.75 17.34 17.03
N LEU A 566 8.70 16.31 17.89
CA LEU A 566 7.56 15.40 18.01
C LEU A 566 6.26 16.15 18.36
N LEU A 567 6.32 17.03 19.36
CA LEU A 567 5.17 17.83 19.79
C LEU A 567 4.68 18.75 18.67
N SER A 568 5.62 19.28 17.89
CA SER A 568 5.30 20.09 16.71
C SER A 568 4.56 19.27 15.64
N PHE A 569 4.99 18.03 15.37
CA PHE A 569 4.28 17.12 14.46
C PHE A 569 2.90 16.70 14.99
N ALA A 570 2.74 16.59 16.31
CA ALA A 570 1.45 16.30 16.93
C ALA A 570 0.48 17.51 16.97
N ASN A 571 0.97 18.73 16.77
CA ASN A 571 0.15 19.93 16.87
C ASN A 571 -0.73 20.12 15.63
N GLU A 572 -2.05 20.07 15.81
CA GLU A 572 -3.04 20.18 14.73
C GLU A 572 -3.09 21.58 14.11
N ASP A 573 -2.69 22.61 14.85
CA ASP A 573 -2.59 23.99 14.33
C ASP A 573 -1.51 24.15 13.25
N HIS A 574 -0.59 23.18 13.14
CA HIS A 574 0.43 23.15 12.10
C HIS A 574 -0.05 22.50 10.79
N TYR A 575 -1.34 22.16 10.69
CA TYR A 575 -1.94 21.58 9.49
C TYR A 575 -3.15 22.42 9.07
N ALA A 576 -3.25 22.73 7.77
CA ALA A 576 -4.36 23.53 7.24
C ALA A 576 -5.74 22.87 7.45
N THR A 577 -5.77 21.54 7.55
CA THR A 577 -6.98 20.74 7.82
C THR A 577 -7.41 20.76 9.29
N ALA A 578 -6.60 21.32 10.20
CA ALA A 578 -6.77 21.22 11.65
C ALA A 578 -6.86 19.77 12.15
N THR A 579 -6.19 18.86 11.46
CA THR A 579 -6.06 17.44 11.83
C THR A 579 -4.60 17.03 11.68
N CYS A 580 -4.16 16.05 12.48
CA CYS A 580 -2.76 15.60 12.44
C CYS A 580 -2.48 14.86 11.13
N GLY A 581 -1.96 15.57 10.13
CA GLY A 581 -1.78 15.05 8.77
C GLY A 581 -0.75 13.93 8.64
N VAL A 582 0.21 13.81 9.58
CA VAL A 582 1.20 12.71 9.63
C VAL A 582 0.54 11.34 9.65
N ILE A 583 -0.64 11.25 10.25
CA ILE A 583 -1.38 10.02 10.45
C ILE A 583 -2.67 10.00 9.62
N SER A 584 -2.82 10.85 8.61
CA SER A 584 -4.01 10.77 7.75
C SER A 584 -3.93 9.53 6.85
N PRO A 585 -5.04 8.81 6.61
CA PRO A 585 -5.04 7.65 5.72
C PRO A 585 -4.43 7.94 4.35
N ASP A 586 -4.71 9.12 3.79
CA ASP A 586 -4.16 9.56 2.51
C ASP A 586 -2.63 9.77 2.58
N ALA A 587 -2.09 10.35 3.65
CA ALA A 587 -0.65 10.56 3.81
C ALA A 587 0.09 9.21 3.96
N LEU A 588 -0.48 8.28 4.72
CA LEU A 588 0.08 6.93 4.88
C LEU A 588 0.06 6.16 3.56
N GLU A 589 -1.05 6.21 2.82
CA GLU A 589 -1.13 5.57 1.50
C GLU A 589 -0.10 6.16 0.53
N LEU A 590 0.02 7.50 0.47
CA LEU A 590 1.01 8.16 -0.38
C LEU A 590 2.44 7.80 0.02
N ALA A 591 2.75 7.76 1.32
CA ALA A 591 4.06 7.37 1.82
C ALA A 591 4.43 5.94 1.41
N MET A 592 3.45 5.03 1.36
CA MET A 592 3.62 3.69 0.82
C MET A 592 3.83 3.71 -0.70
N GLN A 593 2.98 4.41 -1.47
CA GLN A 593 3.06 4.48 -2.94
C GLN A 593 4.43 4.93 -3.45
N ILE A 594 5.10 5.84 -2.72
CA ILE A 594 6.41 6.38 -3.11
C ILE A 594 7.60 5.65 -2.46
N GLY A 595 7.35 4.66 -1.61
CA GLY A 595 8.39 3.93 -0.88
C GLY A 595 9.07 4.75 0.23
N LEU A 596 8.40 5.76 0.79
CA LEU A 596 8.84 6.40 2.02
C LEU A 596 8.77 5.39 3.17
N TYR A 597 7.64 4.68 3.29
CA TYR A 597 7.46 3.55 4.21
C TYR A 597 7.49 2.24 3.43
N GLN A 598 8.40 1.34 3.81
CA GLN A 598 8.73 0.19 2.97
C GLN A 598 9.43 -0.96 3.72
N ALA A 599 9.37 -2.16 3.14
CA ALA A 599 10.09 -3.34 3.58
C ALA A 599 10.35 -4.33 2.43
N PRO A 600 11.47 -5.06 2.43
CA PRO A 600 11.91 -5.89 1.30
C PRO A 600 11.00 -7.09 0.99
N HIS A 601 10.18 -7.54 1.95
CA HIS A 601 9.29 -8.70 1.80
C HIS A 601 7.82 -8.32 1.66
N LEU A 602 7.54 -7.12 1.14
CA LEU A 602 6.20 -6.69 0.76
C LEU A 602 6.06 -6.80 -0.76
N THR A 603 5.21 -7.74 -1.18
CA THR A 603 4.86 -7.96 -2.58
C THR A 603 3.44 -7.49 -2.78
N VAL A 604 3.24 -6.47 -3.60
CA VAL A 604 1.92 -5.92 -3.89
C VAL A 604 1.46 -6.37 -5.27
N ALA A 605 0.24 -6.86 -5.37
CA ALA A 605 -0.39 -7.17 -6.66
C ALA A 605 -0.69 -5.90 -7.46
N ASP A 606 -0.86 -4.78 -6.76
CA ASP A 606 -1.15 -3.48 -7.34
C ASP A 606 0.14 -2.68 -7.52
N LYS A 607 0.42 -2.33 -8.78
CA LYS A 607 1.61 -1.62 -9.21
C LYS A 607 1.74 -0.23 -8.60
N LYS A 608 0.63 0.39 -8.16
CA LYS A 608 0.66 1.70 -7.47
C LYS A 608 1.50 1.69 -6.20
N TYR A 609 1.75 0.52 -5.63
CA TYR A 609 2.54 0.32 -4.41
C TYR A 609 3.90 -0.33 -4.66
N GLU A 610 4.36 -0.42 -5.92
CA GLU A 610 5.58 -1.17 -6.27
C GLU A 610 6.82 -0.72 -5.49
N MET A 611 6.85 0.55 -5.08
CA MET A 611 7.96 1.16 -4.35
C MET A 611 8.11 0.64 -2.91
N ILE A 612 7.07 0.06 -2.31
CA ILE A 612 7.09 -0.49 -0.94
C ILE A 612 8.11 -1.65 -0.82
N GLY A 613 8.37 -2.38 -1.91
CA GLY A 613 9.29 -3.53 -1.91
C GLY A 613 10.69 -3.24 -2.46
N LYS A 614 11.00 -1.98 -2.81
CA LYS A 614 12.22 -1.65 -3.58
C LYS A 614 13.48 -1.48 -2.74
N VAL A 615 13.36 -1.38 -1.42
CA VAL A 615 14.54 -1.42 -0.53
C VAL A 615 15.11 -2.83 -0.47
N LYS A 616 16.44 -2.93 -0.52
CA LYS A 616 17.17 -4.12 -0.09
C LYS A 616 17.79 -3.86 1.26
N ILE A 617 17.66 -4.83 2.14
CA ILE A 617 18.12 -4.74 3.52
C ILE A 617 19.30 -5.70 3.72
N LYS A 618 20.26 -5.30 4.56
CA LYS A 618 21.38 -6.14 4.98
C LYS A 618 21.62 -5.97 6.48
N VAL A 619 21.99 -7.05 7.13
CA VAL A 619 22.56 -7.00 8.48
C VAL A 619 24.06 -6.71 8.36
N VAL A 620 24.51 -5.59 8.90
CA VAL A 620 25.91 -5.14 8.87
C VAL A 620 26.35 -4.88 10.30
N ASP A 621 27.38 -5.60 10.75
CA ASP A 621 27.91 -5.54 12.11
C ASP A 621 26.84 -5.74 13.20
N GLY A 622 25.83 -6.56 12.92
CA GLY A 622 24.73 -6.84 13.86
C GLY A 622 23.55 -5.87 13.79
N ALA A 623 23.56 -4.86 12.93
CA ALA A 623 22.46 -3.90 12.75
C ALA A 623 21.73 -4.10 11.41
N CYS A 624 20.40 -3.97 11.41
CA CYS A 624 19.58 -4.13 10.20
C CYS A 624 19.45 -2.81 9.43
N ARG A 625 20.06 -2.73 8.24
CA ARG A 625 20.25 -1.47 7.50
C ARG A 625 19.73 -1.54 6.07
N ALA A 626 19.24 -0.41 5.57
CA ALA A 626 18.98 -0.22 4.15
C ALA A 626 20.29 -0.20 3.35
N ALA A 627 20.42 -1.10 2.38
CA ALA A 627 21.62 -1.30 1.58
C ALA A 627 21.49 -0.68 0.17
N SER A 628 20.30 -0.75 -0.43
CA SER A 628 20.00 -0.09 -1.70
C SER A 628 18.51 0.24 -1.78
N TRP A 629 18.13 1.23 -2.56
CA TRP A 629 16.74 1.53 -2.90
C TRP A 629 16.59 1.67 -4.41
N ASP A 630 15.69 0.86 -4.99
CA ASP A 630 15.45 0.78 -6.43
C ASP A 630 16.74 0.67 -7.26
N GLY A 631 17.62 -0.25 -6.86
CA GLY A 631 18.90 -0.49 -7.51
C GLY A 631 20.03 0.48 -7.15
N ILE A 632 19.72 1.62 -6.49
CA ILE A 632 20.71 2.62 -6.09
C ILE A 632 21.32 2.25 -4.73
N PRO A 633 22.65 2.03 -4.62
CA PRO A 633 23.30 1.78 -3.33
C PRO A 633 23.14 2.95 -2.35
N LEU A 634 22.88 2.63 -1.09
CA LEU A 634 22.66 3.62 -0.03
C LEU A 634 23.83 3.66 0.94
N LYS A 635 24.14 4.86 1.42
CA LYS A 635 25.06 5.14 2.53
C LYS A 635 24.34 5.03 3.87
N ASP A 636 23.17 5.65 3.98
CA ASP A 636 22.38 5.77 5.20
C ASP A 636 20.90 5.99 4.87
N GLU A 637 20.06 5.96 5.89
CA GLU A 637 18.61 6.12 5.75
C GLU A 637 18.21 7.52 5.26
N LEU A 638 18.98 8.56 5.59
CA LEU A 638 18.68 9.92 5.11
C LEU A 638 18.85 10.03 3.61
N GLN A 639 19.92 9.44 3.06
CA GLN A 639 20.10 9.39 1.61
C GLN A 639 18.92 8.71 0.92
N ARG A 640 18.36 7.64 1.52
CA ARG A 640 17.18 6.96 0.98
C ARG A 640 15.98 7.90 0.91
N VAL A 641 15.68 8.58 2.01
CA VAL A 641 14.56 9.53 2.07
C VAL A 641 14.77 10.70 1.10
N ASP A 642 16.01 11.18 0.96
CA ASP A 642 16.34 12.21 -0.04
C ASP A 642 16.14 11.72 -1.47
N LEU A 643 16.50 10.47 -1.80
CA LEU A 643 16.23 9.88 -3.11
C LEU A 643 14.73 9.75 -3.40
N VAL A 644 13.92 9.37 -2.40
CA VAL A 644 12.45 9.37 -2.51
C VAL A 644 11.95 10.79 -2.81
N ARG A 645 12.40 11.79 -2.06
CA ARG A 645 12.02 13.19 -2.25
C ARG A 645 12.46 13.75 -3.61
N GLN A 646 13.65 13.37 -4.08
CA GLN A 646 14.17 13.78 -5.38
C GLN A 646 13.40 13.13 -6.54
N ARG A 647 12.98 11.87 -6.38
CA ARG A 647 12.19 11.17 -7.39
C ARG A 647 10.76 11.68 -7.47
N PHE A 648 10.17 12.06 -6.32
CA PHE A 648 8.78 12.49 -6.24
C PHE A 648 8.60 13.86 -5.54
N PRO A 649 9.24 14.93 -6.03
CA PRO A 649 9.33 16.20 -5.31
C PRO A 649 7.97 16.89 -5.13
N TRP A 650 7.02 16.70 -6.03
CA TRP A 650 5.67 17.30 -5.98
C TRP A 650 4.81 16.84 -4.80
N TYR A 651 5.10 15.67 -4.19
CA TYR A 651 4.41 15.28 -2.96
C TYR A 651 4.92 16.05 -1.74
N PHE A 652 6.16 16.53 -1.76
CA PHE A 652 6.79 17.21 -0.61
C PHE A 652 6.78 18.73 -0.75
N ASP A 653 6.76 19.26 -1.97
CA ASP A 653 6.72 20.70 -2.24
C ASP A 653 5.39 21.09 -2.91
N LYS A 654 4.63 21.95 -2.22
CA LYS A 654 3.31 22.43 -2.67
C LYS A 654 3.38 23.43 -3.82
N THR A 655 4.57 23.94 -4.15
CA THR A 655 4.77 24.91 -5.22
C THR A 655 5.05 24.25 -6.57
N ILE A 656 5.39 22.97 -6.58
CA ILE A 656 5.68 22.22 -7.80
C ILE A 656 4.36 21.91 -8.52
N SER A 657 4.20 22.57 -9.66
CA SER A 657 3.03 22.44 -10.55
C SER A 657 3.39 21.89 -11.93
N VAL A 658 4.69 21.71 -12.24
CA VAL A 658 5.17 21.27 -13.56
C VAL A 658 6.25 20.19 -13.35
N ALA A 659 6.24 19.11 -14.12
CA ALA A 659 7.44 18.27 -14.23
C ALA A 659 8.53 19.08 -14.94
N ALA A 660 9.77 18.96 -14.47
CA ALA A 660 10.93 19.53 -15.14
C ALA A 660 10.82 19.37 -16.66
N ASP A 661 11.07 20.47 -17.37
CA ASP A 661 11.01 20.64 -18.82
C ASP A 661 11.83 19.62 -19.64
N GLU A 662 12.51 18.67 -19.00
CA GLU A 662 13.44 17.72 -19.63
C GLU A 662 12.76 16.58 -20.40
N ASN A 663 11.44 16.40 -20.30
CA ASN A 663 10.66 15.55 -21.22
C ASN A 663 9.82 16.37 -22.21
N PHE A 664 9.92 17.70 -22.16
CA PHE A 664 9.46 18.54 -23.25
C PHE A 664 10.53 18.53 -24.33
N ILE A 665 10.13 18.89 -25.53
CA ILE A 665 11.03 19.10 -26.66
C ILE A 665 11.39 17.78 -27.40
N THR A 666 10.43 17.15 -28.08
CA THR A 666 10.75 16.36 -29.30
C THR A 666 9.76 16.58 -30.42
N GLU A 667 8.46 16.78 -30.20
CA GLU A 667 7.65 17.41 -31.28
C GLU A 667 8.02 18.89 -31.44
N THR A 668 8.48 19.55 -30.37
CA THR A 668 9.10 20.89 -30.50
C THR A 668 10.51 20.78 -31.08
N GLU A 669 11.33 19.79 -30.71
CA GLU A 669 12.67 19.59 -31.29
C GLU A 669 12.62 19.09 -32.73
N GLU A 670 11.58 18.38 -33.18
CA GLU A 670 11.32 18.06 -34.59
C GLU A 670 10.79 19.28 -35.33
N LEU A 671 9.98 20.14 -34.67
CA LEU A 671 9.55 21.42 -35.23
C LEU A 671 10.72 22.42 -35.31
N GLU A 672 11.63 22.39 -34.35
CA GLU A 672 12.86 23.19 -34.28
C GLU A 672 13.94 22.58 -35.18
N ALA A 673 14.07 21.26 -35.29
CA ALA A 673 14.96 20.59 -36.25
C ALA A 673 14.48 20.73 -37.70
N ASP A 674 13.16 20.76 -37.93
CA ASP A 674 12.57 21.17 -39.21
C ASP A 674 12.66 22.69 -39.45
N ALA A 675 12.77 23.52 -38.40
CA ALA A 675 12.92 24.97 -38.51
C ALA A 675 14.39 25.41 -38.70
N ASP A 676 15.35 24.67 -38.14
CA ASP A 676 16.80 24.91 -38.22
C ASP A 676 17.46 24.21 -39.42
N HIS A 677 16.77 23.28 -40.09
CA HIS A 677 17.10 22.92 -41.45
C HIS A 677 16.40 23.87 -42.42
N GLU A 678 17.14 24.51 -43.32
CA GLU A 678 16.56 25.13 -44.52
C GLU A 678 15.61 24.10 -45.17
N VAL A 679 14.30 24.27 -45.02
CA VAL A 679 13.31 23.36 -45.61
C VAL A 679 13.56 23.34 -47.11
N THR A 680 14.23 22.29 -47.57
CA THR A 680 14.60 22.13 -48.96
C THR A 680 13.37 21.57 -49.67
N ILE A 681 12.47 22.48 -50.05
CA ILE A 681 11.27 22.15 -50.81
C ILE A 681 11.73 21.82 -52.24
N ARG A 682 11.88 20.52 -52.56
CA ARG A 682 12.29 19.99 -53.87
C ARG A 682 13.37 20.84 -54.58
N GLY A 683 14.46 21.15 -53.87
CA GLY A 683 15.64 21.84 -54.42
C GLY A 683 15.61 23.38 -54.41
N LYS A 684 14.67 24.03 -53.71
CA LYS A 684 14.68 25.48 -53.43
C LYS A 684 14.84 25.71 -51.92
N SER A 685 15.74 26.61 -51.50
CA SER A 685 15.87 26.99 -50.08
C SER A 685 14.86 28.08 -49.70
N ILE A 686 14.45 28.13 -48.42
CA ILE A 686 13.58 29.19 -47.87
C ILE A 686 14.14 30.59 -48.18
N ALA A 687 15.46 30.75 -48.15
CA ALA A 687 16.14 32.01 -48.49
C ALA A 687 15.93 32.46 -49.96
N GLN A 688 15.72 31.52 -50.89
CA GLN A 688 15.35 31.81 -52.28
C GLN A 688 13.85 32.12 -52.45
N LEU A 689 13.02 31.73 -51.47
CA LEU A 689 11.58 31.95 -51.48
C LEU A 689 11.17 33.31 -50.90
N LYS A 690 11.91 33.83 -49.90
CA LYS A 690 11.76 35.19 -49.36
C LYS A 690 12.15 36.24 -50.42
N LEU A 691 11.18 36.80 -51.16
CA LEU A 691 11.22 38.17 -51.75
C LEU A 691 9.94 38.47 -52.57
N GLN A 692 9.07 39.30 -51.97
CA GLN A 692 8.31 40.40 -52.59
C GLN A 692 7.58 40.20 -53.95
N THR A 693 6.87 39.10 -54.19
CA THR A 693 5.65 38.97 -55.07
C THR A 693 5.34 37.49 -55.21
N LYS A 694 4.49 36.87 -54.37
CA LYS A 694 4.16 35.45 -54.58
C LYS A 694 2.70 35.10 -54.25
N GLN A 695 2.08 34.34 -55.15
CA GLN A 695 0.78 33.69 -54.97
C GLN A 695 1.02 32.26 -54.45
N ALA A 696 0.56 31.98 -53.23
CA ALA A 696 0.67 30.66 -52.62
C ALA A 696 -0.66 29.89 -52.76
N LEU A 697 -0.55 28.63 -53.19
CA LEU A 697 -1.64 27.68 -53.22
C LEU A 697 -1.48 26.72 -52.04
N VAL A 698 -2.48 26.68 -51.18
CA VAL A 698 -2.51 25.86 -49.96
C VAL A 698 -3.76 25.01 -50.01
N VAL A 699 -3.61 23.68 -50.07
CA VAL A 699 -4.73 22.77 -50.36
C VAL A 699 -4.86 21.72 -49.27
N ASP A 700 -6.05 21.64 -48.66
CA ASP A 700 -6.42 20.56 -47.76
C ASP A 700 -7.40 19.60 -48.43
N PHE A 701 -6.92 18.41 -48.76
CA PHE A 701 -7.73 17.33 -49.32
C PHE A 701 -8.45 16.59 -48.19
N GLY A 702 -9.62 17.09 -47.79
CA GLY A 702 -10.45 16.50 -46.74
C GLY A 702 -11.18 15.23 -47.16
N SER A 703 -11.63 14.42 -46.20
CA SER A 703 -12.47 13.23 -46.44
C SER A 703 -13.82 13.51 -47.11
N THR A 704 -14.32 14.74 -46.97
CA THR A 704 -15.64 15.16 -47.48
C THR A 704 -15.51 16.29 -48.48
N TYR A 705 -14.63 17.25 -48.20
CA TYR A 705 -14.43 18.43 -49.03
C TYR A 705 -12.94 18.76 -49.17
N THR A 706 -12.54 19.09 -50.38
CA THR A 706 -11.22 19.63 -50.72
C THR A 706 -11.30 21.15 -50.61
N LYS A 707 -10.36 21.72 -49.85
CA LYS A 707 -10.33 23.14 -49.51
C LYS A 707 -9.13 23.75 -50.21
N VAL A 708 -9.40 24.51 -51.26
CA VAL A 708 -8.38 25.13 -52.11
C VAL A 708 -8.23 26.58 -51.68
N GLY A 709 -7.17 26.88 -50.94
CA GLY A 709 -6.85 28.21 -50.45
C GLY A 709 -5.85 28.91 -51.38
N LEU A 710 -6.18 30.14 -51.77
CA LEU A 710 -5.30 31.05 -52.50
C LEU A 710 -4.88 32.16 -51.56
N PHE A 711 -3.57 32.30 -51.34
CA PHE A 711 -3.01 33.34 -50.48
C PHE A 711 -2.09 34.27 -51.28
N ASP A 712 -2.44 35.55 -51.32
CA ASP A 712 -1.58 36.60 -51.87
C ASP A 712 -0.73 37.21 -50.76
N ALA A 713 0.54 36.80 -50.68
CA ALA A 713 1.48 37.26 -49.67
C ALA A 713 1.76 38.78 -49.72
N LYS A 714 1.47 39.46 -50.84
CA LYS A 714 1.65 40.93 -50.94
C LYS A 714 0.49 41.70 -50.34
N SER A 715 -0.74 41.28 -50.63
CA SER A 715 -1.94 41.96 -50.15
C SER A 715 -2.48 41.36 -48.84
N GLU A 716 -1.87 40.27 -48.36
CA GLU A 716 -2.31 39.47 -47.21
C GLU A 716 -3.78 39.03 -47.34
N ARG A 717 -4.24 38.81 -48.58
CA ARG A 717 -5.59 38.37 -48.88
C ARG A 717 -5.64 36.86 -49.05
N PHE A 718 -6.55 36.25 -48.32
CA PHE A 718 -6.86 34.83 -48.43
C PHE A 718 -8.23 34.65 -49.08
N SER A 719 -8.35 33.66 -49.95
CA SER A 719 -9.65 33.20 -50.45
C SER A 719 -9.68 31.68 -50.45
N LEU A 720 -10.78 31.11 -49.96
CA LEU A 720 -10.97 29.67 -49.88
C LEU A 720 -12.08 29.22 -50.82
N ARG A 721 -11.85 28.11 -51.52
CA ARG A 721 -12.91 27.42 -52.26
C ARG A 721 -13.10 26.00 -51.72
N TYR A 722 -14.32 25.71 -51.33
CA TYR A 722 -14.74 24.42 -50.80
C TYR A 722 -15.43 23.62 -51.91
N VAL A 723 -14.88 22.46 -52.27
CA VAL A 723 -15.45 21.59 -53.31
C VAL A 723 -15.52 20.14 -52.83
N PRO A 724 -16.53 19.35 -53.23
CA PRO A 724 -16.63 17.95 -52.83
C PRO A 724 -15.36 17.16 -53.18
N THR A 725 -14.83 16.40 -52.23
CA THR A 725 -13.66 15.55 -52.50
C THR A 725 -14.10 14.34 -53.31
N THR A 726 -13.43 14.10 -54.44
CA THR A 726 -13.53 12.82 -55.16
C THR A 726 -12.40 11.91 -54.69
N VAL A 727 -12.70 11.01 -53.75
CA VAL A 727 -11.69 10.20 -53.06
C VAL A 727 -10.93 9.25 -54.00
N ASP A 728 -11.56 8.81 -55.09
CA ASP A 728 -10.94 7.91 -56.07
C ASP A 728 -9.97 8.63 -57.02
N ASP A 729 -10.11 9.95 -57.18
CA ASP A 729 -9.18 10.79 -57.95
C ASP A 729 -9.22 12.25 -57.45
N ILE A 730 -8.31 12.58 -56.54
CA ILE A 730 -8.24 13.89 -55.90
C ILE A 730 -7.86 15.05 -56.85
N ARG A 731 -7.40 14.76 -58.08
CA ARG A 731 -7.21 15.78 -59.13
C ARG A 731 -8.51 16.47 -59.52
N VAL A 732 -9.64 15.75 -59.43
CA VAL A 732 -10.97 16.28 -59.73
C VAL A 732 -11.29 17.45 -58.78
N GLY A 733 -11.10 17.24 -57.47
CA GLY A 733 -11.31 18.27 -56.46
C GLY A 733 -10.36 19.47 -56.64
N LEU A 734 -9.08 19.21 -56.92
CA LEU A 734 -8.11 20.28 -57.18
C LEU A 734 -8.49 21.12 -58.42
N ALA A 735 -8.87 20.46 -59.52
CA ALA A 735 -9.28 21.12 -60.76
C ALA A 735 -10.60 21.89 -60.61
N ASP A 736 -11.55 21.39 -59.82
CA ASP A 736 -12.81 22.07 -59.54
C ASP A 736 -12.59 23.32 -58.68
N GLY A 737 -11.78 23.19 -57.63
CA GLY A 737 -11.39 24.31 -56.77
C GLY A 737 -10.71 25.44 -57.57
N LEU A 738 -9.88 25.08 -58.54
CA LEU A 738 -9.24 26.05 -59.45
C LEU A 738 -10.13 26.49 -60.63
N GLY A 739 -11.34 25.93 -60.77
CA GLY A 739 -12.30 26.29 -61.82
C GLY A 739 -11.95 25.79 -63.23
N VAL A 740 -11.10 24.77 -63.34
CA VAL A 740 -10.62 24.20 -64.62
C VAL A 740 -11.14 22.80 -64.91
N LEU A 741 -11.94 22.20 -64.01
CA LEU A 741 -12.47 20.84 -64.16
C LEU A 741 -13.25 20.65 -65.47
N ALA A 742 -14.15 21.57 -65.82
CA ALA A 742 -14.93 21.48 -67.06
C ALA A 742 -14.02 21.46 -68.32
N ALA A 743 -12.95 22.25 -68.32
CA ALA A 743 -11.98 22.28 -69.40
C ALA A 743 -11.14 20.99 -69.47
N CYS A 744 -10.79 20.41 -68.32
CA CYS A 744 -10.13 19.10 -68.25
C CYS A 744 -11.03 17.98 -68.80
N GLN A 745 -12.31 17.99 -68.46
CA GLN A 745 -13.30 17.02 -68.94
C GLN A 745 -13.55 17.15 -70.45
N GLU A 746 -13.70 18.37 -70.96
CA GLU A 746 -13.90 18.65 -72.39
C GLU A 746 -12.71 18.18 -73.24
N ARG A 747 -11.48 18.44 -72.78
CA ARG A 747 -10.24 18.04 -73.48
C ARG A 747 -9.82 16.59 -73.20
N ARG A 748 -10.50 15.90 -72.28
CA ARG A 748 -10.16 14.56 -71.78
C ARG A 748 -8.69 14.41 -71.36
N ASN A 749 -8.11 15.46 -70.79
CA ASN A 749 -6.73 15.47 -70.25
C ASN A 749 -6.57 16.53 -69.15
N TRP A 750 -5.49 16.41 -68.36
CA TRP A 750 -5.21 17.29 -67.22
C TRP A 750 -4.37 18.54 -67.58
N LYS A 751 -4.10 18.81 -68.87
CA LYS A 751 -3.28 19.97 -69.29
C LYS A 751 -3.81 21.33 -68.80
N PRO A 752 -5.13 21.60 -68.76
CA PRO A 752 -5.65 22.83 -68.16
C PRO A 752 -5.33 22.96 -66.66
N LEU A 753 -5.21 21.85 -65.94
CA LEU A 753 -4.78 21.82 -64.54
C LEU A 753 -3.28 22.14 -64.43
N ASP A 754 -2.42 21.57 -65.30
CA ASP A 754 -0.99 21.92 -65.37
C ASP A 754 -0.79 23.44 -65.56
N GLU A 755 -1.52 24.03 -66.51
CA GLU A 755 -1.47 25.47 -66.81
C GLU A 755 -1.95 26.32 -65.62
N ALA A 756 -3.00 25.89 -64.91
CA ALA A 756 -3.49 26.58 -63.72
C ALA A 756 -2.49 26.51 -62.56
N MET A 757 -1.90 25.33 -62.33
CA MET A 757 -0.92 25.10 -61.26
C MET A 757 0.37 25.90 -61.48
N SER A 758 0.76 26.17 -62.74
CA SER A 758 1.95 26.97 -63.08
C SER A 758 1.88 28.44 -62.66
N ARG A 759 0.70 28.94 -62.27
CA ARG A 759 0.48 30.34 -61.86
C ARG A 759 0.89 30.62 -60.41
N PHE A 760 1.13 29.57 -59.63
CA PHE A 760 1.46 29.67 -58.21
C PHE A 760 2.94 29.45 -58.00
N ASP A 761 3.53 30.29 -57.16
CA ASP A 761 4.96 30.24 -56.88
C ASP A 761 5.32 29.16 -55.85
N VAL A 762 4.35 28.80 -55.00
CA VAL A 762 4.46 27.81 -53.94
C VAL A 762 3.14 27.05 -53.81
N ARG A 763 3.20 25.71 -53.83
CA ARG A 763 2.04 24.82 -53.77
C ARG A 763 2.22 23.79 -52.66
N LEU A 764 1.40 23.90 -51.62
CA LEU A 764 1.54 23.13 -50.39
C LEU A 764 0.28 22.29 -50.14
N PRO A 765 0.41 20.97 -50.01
CA PRO A 765 -0.71 20.09 -49.74
C PRO A 765 -0.75 19.57 -48.29
N CYS A 766 -1.95 19.41 -47.74
CA CYS A 766 -2.25 18.42 -46.70
C CYS A 766 -3.43 17.54 -47.09
N SER A 767 -3.59 16.40 -46.43
CA SER A 767 -4.70 15.50 -46.70
C SER A 767 -5.17 14.74 -45.47
N SER A 768 -6.49 14.49 -45.45
CA SER A 768 -7.20 13.53 -44.60
C SER A 768 -8.09 12.59 -45.41
N ALA A 769 -8.05 12.66 -46.76
CA ALA A 769 -8.97 11.97 -47.67
C ALA A 769 -8.88 10.43 -47.70
N LYS A 770 -7.83 9.83 -47.10
CA LYS A 770 -7.74 8.37 -46.94
C LYS A 770 -8.40 7.86 -45.65
N GLY A 771 -8.85 8.76 -44.76
CA GLY A 771 -9.26 8.43 -43.39
C GLY A 771 -8.04 8.23 -42.46
N GLY A 772 -8.27 8.31 -41.15
CA GLY A 772 -7.25 7.93 -40.16
C GLY A 772 -6.97 6.43 -40.28
N LEU A 773 -5.68 6.05 -40.24
CA LEU A 773 -5.28 4.65 -40.42
C LEU A 773 -5.89 3.79 -39.31
N LYS A 774 -6.62 2.74 -39.69
CA LYS A 774 -7.31 1.88 -38.75
C LYS A 774 -6.31 1.05 -37.96
N MET A 775 -6.29 1.19 -36.65
CA MET A 775 -5.37 0.44 -35.79
C MET A 775 -6.10 -0.32 -34.69
N VAL A 776 -5.53 -1.45 -34.32
CA VAL A 776 -5.85 -2.16 -33.09
C VAL A 776 -4.60 -2.20 -32.22
N THR A 777 -4.74 -1.91 -30.93
CA THR A 777 -3.67 -2.06 -29.94
C THR A 777 -3.86 -3.35 -29.16
N VAL A 778 -2.76 -4.06 -28.92
CA VAL A 778 -2.70 -5.26 -28.08
C VAL A 778 -1.63 -5.03 -27.03
N ALA A 779 -2.06 -4.74 -25.81
CA ALA A 779 -1.21 -4.36 -24.70
C ALA A 779 -1.17 -5.43 -23.59
N LEU A 780 -0.18 -5.36 -22.71
CA LEU A 780 -0.11 -6.22 -21.53
C LEU A 780 -1.16 -5.85 -20.48
N THR A 781 -1.32 -4.54 -20.22
CA THR A 781 -2.24 -3.97 -19.22
C THR A 781 -2.96 -2.75 -19.79
N GLU A 782 -4.21 -2.51 -19.39
CA GLU A 782 -5.02 -1.41 -19.91
C GLU A 782 -4.49 -0.02 -19.47
N GLU A 783 -4.23 0.15 -18.16
CA GLU A 783 -3.94 1.45 -17.56
C GLU A 783 -2.52 1.99 -17.86
N GLU A 784 -1.59 1.14 -18.29
CA GLU A 784 -0.18 1.53 -18.46
C GLU A 784 0.30 1.36 -19.91
N SER A 785 0.62 0.13 -20.31
CA SER A 785 1.08 -0.18 -21.67
C SER A 785 -0.01 0.04 -22.72
N GLY A 786 -1.28 -0.19 -22.35
CA GLY A 786 -2.46 0.10 -23.16
C GLY A 786 -2.65 1.60 -23.32
N PHE A 787 -2.62 2.36 -22.22
CA PHE A 787 -2.63 3.83 -22.29
C PHE A 787 -1.50 4.37 -23.17
N ALA A 788 -0.26 3.87 -23.03
CA ALA A 788 0.88 4.29 -23.83
C ALA A 788 0.71 3.94 -25.32
N ALA A 789 0.26 2.72 -25.63
CA ALA A 789 0.04 2.26 -27.00
C ALA A 789 -1.11 3.01 -27.68
N ASP A 790 -2.22 3.21 -26.97
CA ASP A 790 -3.37 3.98 -27.44
C ASP A 790 -2.98 5.44 -27.64
N LEU A 791 -2.22 6.02 -26.71
CA LEU A 791 -1.70 7.38 -26.82
C LEU A 791 -0.77 7.50 -28.03
N ALA A 792 0.14 6.56 -28.27
CA ALA A 792 0.99 6.52 -29.45
C ALA A 792 0.17 6.41 -30.74
N ALA A 793 -0.76 5.46 -30.83
CA ALA A 793 -1.63 5.32 -32.00
C ALA A 793 -2.42 6.62 -32.28
N LEU A 794 -3.03 7.21 -31.25
CA LEU A 794 -3.86 8.41 -31.38
C LEU A 794 -3.02 9.66 -31.70
N THR A 795 -1.86 9.82 -31.08
CA THR A 795 -0.94 10.96 -31.35
C THR A 795 -0.31 10.85 -32.75
N ALA A 796 -0.06 9.63 -33.24
CA ALA A 796 0.32 9.37 -34.63
C ALA A 796 -0.80 9.64 -35.65
N GLY A 797 -2.04 9.86 -35.20
CA GLY A 797 -3.20 10.16 -36.05
C GLY A 797 -3.93 8.93 -36.59
N ALA A 798 -3.76 7.77 -35.95
CA ALA A 798 -4.53 6.58 -36.26
C ALA A 798 -5.98 6.66 -35.75
N LYS A 799 -6.88 5.94 -36.42
CA LYS A 799 -8.21 5.63 -35.92
C LYS A 799 -8.13 4.32 -35.13
N LEU A 800 -8.16 4.42 -33.81
CA LEU A 800 -8.18 3.25 -32.94
C LEU A 800 -9.56 2.57 -33.03
N LEU A 801 -9.59 1.33 -33.51
CA LEU A 801 -10.82 0.54 -33.67
C LEU A 801 -11.19 -0.17 -32.37
N ALA A 802 -10.20 -0.81 -31.75
CA ALA A 802 -10.31 -1.54 -30.52
C ALA A 802 -8.96 -1.58 -29.81
N SER A 803 -9.00 -1.68 -28.49
CA SER A 803 -7.84 -1.88 -27.61
C SER A 803 -8.05 -3.18 -26.86
N TYR A 804 -7.06 -4.06 -26.90
CA TYR A 804 -7.05 -5.32 -26.18
C TYR A 804 -5.94 -5.29 -25.13
N ALA A 805 -6.23 -5.78 -23.93
CA ALA A 805 -5.26 -5.89 -22.85
C ALA A 805 -5.19 -7.33 -22.31
N GLY A 806 -4.02 -7.71 -21.83
CA GLY A 806 -3.76 -9.02 -21.24
C GLY A 806 -3.61 -10.14 -22.27
N LYS A 807 -3.88 -11.37 -21.83
CA LYS A 807 -3.72 -12.58 -22.65
C LYS A 807 -4.91 -12.73 -23.59
N LEU A 808 -4.66 -12.62 -24.91
CA LEU A 808 -5.70 -12.75 -25.93
C LEU A 808 -6.29 -14.17 -25.93
N THR A 809 -7.60 -14.25 -26.07
CA THR A 809 -8.28 -15.51 -26.40
C THR A 809 -8.25 -15.77 -27.91
N PRO A 810 -8.40 -17.03 -28.36
CA PRO A 810 -8.53 -17.34 -29.79
C PRO A 810 -9.69 -16.60 -30.47
N GLU A 811 -10.81 -16.40 -29.77
CA GLU A 811 -11.96 -15.64 -30.27
C GLU A 811 -11.62 -14.16 -30.47
N GLN A 812 -10.89 -13.54 -29.53
CA GLN A 812 -10.45 -12.15 -29.66
C GLN A 812 -9.46 -11.99 -30.81
N ALA A 813 -8.44 -12.85 -30.90
CA ALA A 813 -7.47 -12.83 -32.00
C ALA A 813 -8.15 -13.01 -33.37
N ARG A 814 -9.22 -13.82 -33.43
CA ARG A 814 -10.05 -13.98 -34.63
C ARG A 814 -10.85 -12.71 -34.95
N ALA A 815 -11.51 -12.13 -33.94
CA ALA A 815 -12.31 -10.91 -34.06
C ALA A 815 -11.50 -9.72 -34.57
N ILE A 816 -10.23 -9.59 -34.14
CA ILE A 816 -9.30 -8.57 -34.64
C ILE A 816 -9.25 -8.60 -36.18
N TYR A 817 -9.11 -9.79 -36.78
CA TYR A 817 -9.02 -9.91 -38.24
C TYR A 817 -10.37 -10.03 -38.95
N THR A 818 -11.46 -10.47 -38.31
CA THR A 818 -12.76 -10.63 -38.99
C THR A 818 -13.69 -9.44 -38.82
N ASP A 819 -13.70 -8.86 -37.63
CA ASP A 819 -14.71 -7.89 -37.18
C ASP A 819 -14.12 -6.48 -37.16
N ASP A 820 -12.96 -6.27 -36.50
CA ASP A 820 -12.33 -4.95 -36.42
C ASP A 820 -11.71 -4.54 -37.75
N GLN A 821 -11.04 -5.49 -38.41
CA GLN A 821 -10.37 -5.30 -39.70
C GLN A 821 -9.36 -4.12 -39.73
N PRO A 822 -8.30 -4.15 -38.88
CA PRO A 822 -7.28 -3.10 -38.83
C PRO A 822 -6.36 -3.07 -40.04
N GLU A 823 -5.78 -1.92 -40.31
CA GLU A 823 -4.70 -1.73 -41.29
C GLU A 823 -3.30 -1.89 -40.66
N ILE A 824 -3.16 -1.67 -39.34
CA ILE A 824 -1.95 -1.98 -38.55
C ILE A 824 -2.38 -2.53 -37.18
N ILE A 825 -1.63 -3.48 -36.64
CA ILE A 825 -1.74 -3.90 -35.24
C ILE A 825 -0.51 -3.39 -34.47
N LEU A 826 -0.71 -2.65 -33.39
CA LEU A 826 0.36 -2.23 -32.47
C LEU A 826 0.35 -3.15 -31.24
N MET A 827 1.42 -3.92 -31.09
CA MET A 827 1.63 -4.78 -29.95
C MET A 827 2.63 -4.13 -28.99
N ALA A 828 2.22 -3.92 -27.75
CA ALA A 828 2.98 -3.19 -26.74
C ALA A 828 2.89 -3.90 -25.38
N GLY A 829 3.82 -3.59 -24.46
CA GLY A 829 3.77 -4.07 -23.09
C GLY A 829 5.03 -4.79 -22.63
N GLY A 830 5.04 -5.09 -21.32
CA GLY A 830 6.25 -5.49 -20.59
C GLY A 830 7.24 -4.33 -20.44
N THR A 831 7.93 -4.27 -19.32
CA THR A 831 9.10 -3.38 -19.13
C THR A 831 10.34 -4.07 -19.67
N ASP A 832 11.37 -3.29 -19.99
CA ASP A 832 12.68 -3.85 -20.33
C ASP A 832 13.34 -4.44 -19.06
N GLU A 833 14.26 -5.40 -19.23
CA GLU A 833 15.05 -6.02 -18.15
C GLU A 833 14.23 -6.79 -17.09
N GLY A 834 13.36 -7.70 -17.54
CA GLY A 834 12.61 -8.62 -16.67
C GLY A 834 11.09 -8.46 -16.68
N GLY A 835 10.52 -7.80 -17.70
CA GLY A 835 9.08 -7.67 -17.89
C GLY A 835 8.38 -8.95 -18.36
N ASP A 836 7.04 -8.94 -18.34
CA ASP A 836 6.22 -10.08 -18.78
C ASP A 836 6.54 -10.48 -20.22
N SER A 837 6.98 -11.73 -20.36
CA SER A 837 7.43 -12.35 -21.60
C SER A 837 6.43 -13.37 -22.12
N GLU A 838 5.73 -14.07 -21.21
CA GLU A 838 4.82 -15.17 -21.56
C GLU A 838 3.60 -14.66 -22.32
N THR A 839 2.95 -13.60 -21.83
CA THR A 839 1.72 -13.07 -22.44
C THR A 839 2.00 -12.51 -23.82
N GLN A 840 3.15 -11.84 -23.99
CA GLN A 840 3.52 -11.27 -25.27
C GLN A 840 3.81 -12.33 -26.32
N LEU A 841 4.58 -13.36 -25.98
CA LEU A 841 4.83 -14.47 -26.90
C LEU A 841 3.53 -15.21 -27.27
N HIS A 842 2.65 -15.43 -26.29
CA HIS A 842 1.32 -16.02 -26.51
C HIS A 842 0.48 -15.17 -27.49
N ASN A 843 0.39 -13.86 -27.27
CA ASN A 843 -0.36 -12.95 -28.13
C ASN A 843 0.22 -12.90 -29.54
N ALA A 844 1.56 -12.85 -29.68
CA ALA A 844 2.24 -12.89 -30.98
C ALA A 844 1.90 -14.16 -31.77
N HIS A 845 1.91 -15.34 -31.11
CA HIS A 845 1.53 -16.60 -31.74
C HIS A 845 0.07 -16.59 -32.24
N LEU A 846 -0.88 -16.19 -31.40
CA LEU A 846 -2.30 -16.16 -31.79
C LEU A 846 -2.58 -15.17 -32.93
N LEU A 847 -1.95 -13.99 -32.90
CA LEU A 847 -2.08 -12.99 -33.95
C LEU A 847 -1.48 -13.49 -35.26
N ALA A 848 -0.33 -14.18 -35.21
CA ALA A 848 0.31 -14.74 -36.39
C ALA A 848 -0.51 -15.88 -37.03
N GLU A 849 -1.06 -16.79 -36.22
CA GLU A 849 -1.90 -17.90 -36.69
C GLU A 849 -3.24 -17.41 -37.29
N SER A 850 -3.78 -16.31 -36.74
CA SER A 850 -5.06 -15.74 -37.15
C SER A 850 -4.95 -14.82 -38.37
N ALA A 851 -3.75 -14.34 -38.71
CA ALA A 851 -3.53 -13.36 -39.78
C ALA A 851 -4.08 -13.79 -41.15
N ARG A 852 -4.12 -15.09 -41.44
CA ARG A 852 -4.70 -15.65 -42.69
C ARG A 852 -6.19 -15.32 -42.89
N LEU A 853 -6.88 -14.87 -41.84
CA LEU A 853 -8.29 -14.50 -41.88
C LEU A 853 -8.52 -13.08 -42.41
N ALA A 854 -7.46 -12.27 -42.57
CA ALA A 854 -7.50 -10.90 -43.07
C ALA A 854 -7.79 -10.83 -44.58
N THR A 855 -8.97 -11.29 -45.00
CA THR A 855 -9.38 -11.35 -46.43
C THR A 855 -9.53 -9.98 -47.09
N TYR A 856 -9.59 -8.91 -46.30
CA TYR A 856 -9.67 -7.52 -46.75
C TYR A 856 -8.29 -6.90 -47.07
N ALA A 857 -7.19 -7.52 -46.65
CA ALA A 857 -5.83 -7.01 -46.80
C ALA A 857 -5.00 -7.90 -47.73
N GLN A 858 -4.93 -7.56 -49.02
CA GLN A 858 -4.23 -8.34 -50.05
C GLN A 858 -2.75 -8.63 -49.73
N TYR A 859 -2.10 -7.75 -48.97
CA TYR A 859 -0.69 -7.84 -48.59
C TYR A 859 -0.47 -8.22 -47.12
N GLY A 860 -1.53 -8.62 -46.40
CA GLY A 860 -1.51 -8.87 -44.96
C GLY A 860 -1.62 -7.60 -44.12
N VAL A 861 -1.87 -7.76 -42.83
CA VAL A 861 -1.91 -6.66 -41.85
C VAL A 861 -0.56 -6.60 -41.14
N PRO A 862 0.21 -5.51 -41.32
CA PRO A 862 1.48 -5.34 -40.64
C PRO A 862 1.34 -5.16 -39.12
N VAL A 863 2.36 -5.58 -38.39
CA VAL A 863 2.44 -5.52 -36.92
C VAL A 863 3.59 -4.61 -36.49
N ILE A 864 3.33 -3.67 -35.59
CA ILE A 864 4.36 -2.91 -34.89
C ILE A 864 4.58 -3.53 -33.53
N TYR A 865 5.81 -3.87 -33.20
CA TYR A 865 6.20 -4.35 -31.88
C TYR A 865 6.97 -3.27 -31.12
N ALA A 866 6.39 -2.81 -30.00
CA ALA A 866 6.93 -1.78 -29.13
C ALA A 866 6.87 -2.23 -27.66
N GLY A 867 7.16 -3.50 -27.38
CA GLY A 867 7.17 -4.09 -26.05
C GLY A 867 8.56 -4.54 -25.60
N ASN A 868 8.59 -5.26 -24.48
CA ASN A 868 9.77 -5.79 -23.79
C ASN A 868 10.91 -6.20 -24.75
N HIS A 869 12.05 -5.54 -24.58
CA HIS A 869 13.28 -5.86 -25.31
C HIS A 869 13.69 -7.34 -25.21
N ASP A 870 13.45 -7.99 -24.08
CA ASP A 870 13.92 -9.35 -23.77
C ASP A 870 13.37 -10.42 -24.73
N VAL A 871 12.16 -10.22 -25.27
CA VAL A 871 11.48 -11.17 -26.18
C VAL A 871 11.41 -10.71 -27.63
N ARG A 872 12.04 -9.57 -27.94
CA ARG A 872 11.98 -8.92 -29.25
C ARG A 872 12.35 -9.86 -30.40
N GLU A 873 13.49 -10.54 -30.29
CA GLU A 873 13.99 -11.45 -31.33
C GLU A 873 13.02 -12.63 -31.55
N GLN A 874 12.42 -13.14 -30.47
CA GLN A 874 11.47 -14.25 -30.56
C GLN A 874 10.17 -13.83 -31.25
N ILE A 875 9.65 -12.66 -30.92
CA ILE A 875 8.44 -12.11 -31.55
C ILE A 875 8.68 -11.84 -33.03
N GLU A 876 9.82 -11.25 -33.38
CA GLU A 876 10.19 -11.01 -34.76
C GLU A 876 10.24 -12.31 -35.57
N ASN A 877 10.85 -13.37 -34.99
CA ASN A 877 10.88 -14.69 -35.60
C ASN A 877 9.48 -15.32 -35.80
N ILE A 878 8.55 -15.14 -34.86
CA ILE A 878 7.17 -15.65 -34.97
C ILE A 878 6.45 -15.04 -36.17
N PHE A 879 6.53 -13.72 -36.34
CA PHE A 879 5.84 -13.03 -37.44
C PHE A 879 6.52 -13.28 -38.80
N HIS A 880 7.86 -13.29 -38.88
CA HIS A 880 8.59 -13.63 -40.11
C HIS A 880 8.30 -15.06 -40.58
N ALA A 881 8.24 -16.03 -39.67
CA ALA A 881 7.90 -17.42 -40.00
C ALA A 881 6.51 -17.55 -40.65
N ASN A 882 5.59 -16.66 -40.30
CA ASN A 882 4.24 -16.59 -40.86
C ASN A 882 4.09 -15.60 -42.03
N LYS A 883 5.20 -15.01 -42.52
CA LYS A 883 5.25 -14.04 -43.62
C LYS A 883 4.42 -12.77 -43.37
N ILE A 884 4.40 -12.30 -42.13
CA ILE A 884 3.74 -11.06 -41.71
C ILE A 884 4.79 -9.96 -41.61
N ASP A 885 4.51 -8.79 -42.18
CA ASP A 885 5.40 -7.62 -42.09
C ASP A 885 5.41 -7.10 -40.64
N ILE A 886 6.58 -7.13 -40.01
CA ILE A 886 6.78 -6.66 -38.64
C ILE A 886 7.77 -5.50 -38.60
N ARG A 887 7.42 -4.44 -37.85
CA ARG A 887 8.34 -3.36 -37.48
C ARG A 887 8.60 -3.39 -36.00
N VAL A 888 9.86 -3.49 -35.63
CA VAL A 888 10.29 -3.48 -34.24
C VAL A 888 10.84 -2.09 -33.91
N THR A 889 10.36 -1.50 -32.82
CA THR A 889 10.84 -0.22 -32.30
C THR A 889 11.23 -0.35 -30.83
N ALA A 890 11.79 0.72 -30.23
CA ALA A 890 12.04 0.77 -28.79
C ALA A 890 10.73 0.55 -28.01
N ASN A 891 10.85 0.06 -26.78
CA ASN A 891 9.69 -0.19 -25.95
C ASN A 891 8.95 1.13 -25.72
N VAL A 892 7.62 1.15 -25.93
CA VAL A 892 6.79 2.35 -25.69
C VAL A 892 6.73 2.70 -24.20
N MET A 893 6.99 1.72 -23.34
CA MET A 893 7.04 1.84 -21.90
C MET A 893 8.19 0.97 -21.35
N PRO A 894 9.46 1.39 -21.52
CA PRO A 894 10.62 0.63 -21.06
C PRO A 894 10.61 0.46 -19.54
N GLU A 895 10.12 1.48 -18.83
CA GLU A 895 9.87 1.45 -17.39
C GLU A 895 8.43 1.89 -17.12
N VAL A 896 7.89 1.44 -15.99
CA VAL A 896 6.57 1.83 -15.49
C VAL A 896 6.45 3.35 -15.41
N ASN A 897 5.37 3.92 -15.97
CA ASN A 897 5.13 5.37 -16.00
C ASN A 897 6.22 6.20 -16.71
N ARG A 898 7.13 5.56 -17.46
CA ARG A 898 8.08 6.20 -18.37
C ARG A 898 7.68 5.85 -19.79
N PHE A 899 7.06 6.80 -20.50
CA PHE A 899 6.58 6.57 -21.85
C PHE A 899 7.57 7.10 -22.88
N GLN A 900 7.83 6.31 -23.92
CA GLN A 900 8.54 6.72 -25.14
C GLN A 900 7.54 6.64 -26.29
N ILE A 901 6.62 7.61 -26.36
CA ILE A 901 5.52 7.59 -27.33
C ILE A 901 6.05 7.81 -28.77
N GLU A 902 7.16 8.53 -28.86
CA GLU A 902 7.76 9.02 -30.09
C GLU A 902 8.28 7.88 -30.96
N VAL A 903 8.92 6.87 -30.36
CA VAL A 903 9.53 5.73 -31.06
C VAL A 903 8.47 4.89 -31.80
N VAL A 904 7.25 4.88 -31.26
CA VAL A 904 6.09 4.25 -31.90
C VAL A 904 5.47 5.18 -32.93
N ASN A 905 5.38 6.48 -32.65
CA ASN A 905 4.87 7.47 -33.59
C ASN A 905 5.65 7.51 -34.90
N GLU A 906 6.98 7.51 -34.83
CA GLU A 906 7.86 7.44 -36.01
C GLU A 906 7.57 6.18 -36.83
N THR A 907 7.51 5.03 -36.17
CA THR A 907 7.25 3.74 -36.82
C THR A 907 5.87 3.70 -37.49
N ILE A 908 4.83 4.20 -36.80
CA ILE A 908 3.47 4.32 -37.38
C ILE A 908 3.51 5.26 -38.58
N ARG A 909 4.21 6.40 -38.51
CA ARG A 909 4.31 7.38 -39.60
C ARG A 909 5.03 6.79 -40.82
N GLU A 910 6.15 6.10 -40.64
CA GLU A 910 6.85 5.40 -41.72
C GLU A 910 5.96 4.36 -42.41
N LEU A 911 5.22 3.58 -41.61
CA LEU A 911 4.34 2.57 -42.13
C LEU A 911 3.13 3.19 -42.82
N PHE A 912 2.57 4.26 -42.27
CA PHE A 912 1.49 5.04 -42.84
C PHE A 912 1.87 5.61 -44.20
N GLN A 913 3.06 6.19 -44.35
CA GLN A 913 3.57 6.64 -45.65
C GLN A 913 3.67 5.47 -46.65
N THR A 914 4.23 4.34 -46.21
CA THR A 914 4.38 3.13 -47.04
C THR A 914 3.02 2.57 -47.50
N VAL A 915 2.01 2.60 -46.63
CA VAL A 915 0.64 2.13 -46.89
C VAL A 915 -0.15 3.16 -47.73
N ILE A 916 0.10 4.46 -47.57
CA ILE A 916 -0.52 5.55 -48.35
C ILE A 916 -0.04 5.59 -49.79
N ILE A 917 1.28 5.57 -50.02
CA ILE A 917 1.89 5.71 -51.35
C ILE A 917 1.39 4.63 -52.33
N ARG A 918 0.87 3.50 -51.82
CA ARG A 918 0.38 2.38 -52.62
C ARG A 918 -1.10 2.48 -53.07
N GLY A 919 -1.83 3.59 -52.87
CA GLY A 919 -3.21 3.70 -53.37
C GLY A 919 -3.83 5.09 -53.57
N LYS A 920 -4.78 5.17 -54.52
CA LYS A 920 -5.78 6.26 -54.79
C LYS A 920 -5.28 7.62 -55.35
N GLY A 921 -4.29 7.65 -56.25
CA GLY A 921 -3.98 8.84 -57.07
C GLY A 921 -3.23 9.98 -56.37
N PHE A 922 -2.76 9.75 -55.14
CA PHE A 922 -1.92 10.68 -54.36
C PHE A 922 -0.55 10.90 -54.99
N ASP A 923 0.06 9.83 -55.50
CA ASP A 923 1.29 9.82 -56.29
C ASP A 923 1.23 10.83 -57.44
N VAL A 924 0.08 10.91 -58.14
CA VAL A 924 -0.09 11.81 -59.27
C VAL A 924 -0.30 13.26 -58.86
N VAL A 925 -1.02 13.55 -57.77
CA VAL A 925 -1.20 14.95 -57.30
C VAL A 925 0.07 15.49 -56.63
N GLU A 926 0.85 14.63 -55.98
CA GLU A 926 2.12 15.02 -55.36
C GLU A 926 3.14 15.54 -56.39
N GLU A 927 3.02 15.15 -57.66
CA GLU A 927 3.80 15.75 -58.77
C GLU A 927 3.46 17.22 -59.02
N TYR A 928 2.21 17.64 -58.78
CA TYR A 928 1.79 19.03 -58.93
C TYR A 928 2.20 19.94 -57.77
N MET A 929 2.64 19.35 -56.65
CA MET A 929 2.92 20.04 -55.39
C MET A 929 4.43 20.24 -55.20
N ASP A 930 4.80 21.30 -54.48
CA ASP A 930 6.21 21.59 -54.20
C ASP A 930 6.70 20.84 -52.95
N ALA A 931 5.80 20.52 -52.02
CA ALA A 931 6.09 19.80 -50.77
C ALA A 931 5.30 18.48 -50.68
N PRO A 932 5.81 17.48 -49.95
CA PRO A 932 5.08 16.24 -49.69
C PRO A 932 3.80 16.52 -48.88
N PHE A 933 2.83 15.61 -49.01
CA PHE A 933 1.61 15.67 -48.22
C PHE A 933 1.91 15.53 -46.73
N ILE A 934 1.39 16.48 -45.94
CA ILE A 934 1.30 16.31 -44.48
C ILE A 934 -0.14 15.94 -44.08
N PRO A 935 -0.34 15.18 -42.99
CA PRO A 935 -1.69 14.93 -42.48
C PRO A 935 -2.38 16.25 -42.09
N THR A 936 -3.66 16.42 -42.44
CA THR A 936 -4.46 17.62 -42.06
C THR A 936 -4.36 17.93 -40.56
N PRO A 937 -4.45 16.95 -39.63
CA PRO A 937 -4.36 17.24 -38.22
C PRO A 937 -2.97 17.71 -37.75
N ARG A 938 -1.90 17.30 -38.45
CA ARG A 938 -0.54 17.81 -38.20
C ARG A 938 -0.41 19.26 -38.66
N ALA A 939 -1.07 19.62 -39.76
CA ALA A 939 -1.16 21.00 -40.20
C ALA A 939 -1.94 21.86 -39.18
N ALA A 940 -3.08 21.37 -38.69
CA ALA A 940 -3.86 22.02 -37.64
C ALA A 940 -3.01 22.24 -36.37
N PHE A 941 -2.33 21.19 -35.87
CA PHE A 941 -1.49 21.28 -34.69
C PHE A 941 -0.36 22.30 -34.87
N ARG A 942 0.30 22.35 -36.03
CA ARG A 942 1.31 23.37 -36.36
C ARG A 942 0.74 24.78 -36.31
N GLY A 943 -0.44 25.00 -36.90
CA GLY A 943 -1.13 26.29 -36.85
C GLY A 943 -1.48 26.72 -35.43
N ILE A 944 -1.95 25.79 -34.60
CA ILE A 944 -2.25 26.02 -33.18
C ILE A 944 -0.98 26.34 -32.39
N ASN A 945 0.12 25.62 -32.66
CA ASN A 945 1.42 25.86 -32.02
C ASN A 945 1.95 27.26 -32.34
N LEU A 946 1.85 27.67 -33.61
CA LEU A 946 2.20 29.00 -34.06
C LEU A 946 1.32 30.09 -33.42
N LEU A 947 0.01 29.85 -33.31
CA LEU A 947 -0.92 30.75 -32.62
C LEU A 947 -0.62 30.86 -31.13
N ALA A 948 -0.25 29.77 -30.46
CA ALA A 948 0.02 29.77 -29.03
C ALA A 948 1.35 30.47 -28.71
N ARG A 949 2.43 30.06 -29.39
CA ARG A 949 3.82 30.45 -29.07
C ARG A 949 4.29 31.74 -29.73
N GLY A 950 3.70 32.13 -30.85
CA GLY A 950 4.20 33.25 -31.65
C GLY A 950 5.39 32.88 -32.54
N HIS A 951 5.89 33.84 -33.31
CA HIS A 951 7.11 33.68 -34.10
C HIS A 951 7.73 35.04 -34.46
N GLY A 952 9.06 35.17 -34.32
CA GLY A 952 9.77 36.40 -34.70
C GLY A 952 9.30 37.61 -33.88
N SER A 953 8.79 38.65 -34.55
CA SER A 953 8.24 39.84 -33.87
C SER A 953 6.73 39.77 -33.60
N GLU A 954 6.06 38.71 -34.05
CA GLU A 954 4.63 38.50 -33.82
C GLU A 954 4.41 37.61 -32.58
N GLU A 955 3.90 38.21 -31.50
CA GLU A 955 3.56 37.48 -30.28
C GLU A 955 2.40 36.50 -30.49
N GLY A 956 2.45 35.36 -29.81
CA GLY A 956 1.35 34.40 -29.77
C GLY A 956 0.13 34.93 -28.99
N LEU A 957 -0.91 34.11 -28.93
CA LEU A 957 -2.11 34.32 -28.11
C LEU A 957 -1.93 33.78 -26.67
N GLY A 958 -0.84 33.04 -26.41
CA GLY A 958 -0.60 32.34 -25.15
C GLY A 958 -1.25 30.96 -25.14
N ASN A 959 -1.73 30.53 -23.98
CA ASN A 959 -2.34 29.21 -23.77
C ASN A 959 -3.58 29.01 -24.66
N ILE A 960 -3.58 27.95 -25.48
CA ILE A 960 -4.68 27.57 -26.35
C ILE A 960 -5.14 26.14 -26.05
N LEU A 961 -6.45 25.98 -25.92
CA LEU A 961 -7.13 24.69 -26.08
C LEU A 961 -7.96 24.74 -27.36
N ALA A 962 -7.65 23.91 -28.36
CA ALA A 962 -8.38 23.89 -29.62
C ALA A 962 -9.12 22.57 -29.85
N LEU A 963 -10.33 22.65 -30.40
CA LEU A 963 -11.10 21.47 -30.79
C LEU A 963 -11.56 21.57 -32.25
N ASP A 964 -11.29 20.52 -33.03
CA ASP A 964 -11.74 20.38 -34.42
C ASP A 964 -12.88 19.37 -34.49
N ILE A 965 -14.10 19.84 -34.78
CA ILE A 965 -15.25 18.95 -35.00
C ILE A 965 -15.28 18.55 -36.47
N GLY A 966 -14.82 17.32 -36.73
CA GLY A 966 -14.94 16.67 -38.01
C GLY A 966 -16.25 15.92 -38.20
N GLY A 967 -16.47 15.47 -39.43
CA GLY A 967 -17.59 14.57 -39.75
C GLY A 967 -17.40 13.16 -39.22
N ALA A 968 -16.15 12.70 -39.09
CA ALA A 968 -15.80 11.34 -38.65
C ALA A 968 -15.11 11.29 -37.28
N THR A 969 -14.30 12.29 -36.95
CA THR A 969 -13.48 12.35 -35.73
C THR A 969 -13.56 13.74 -35.11
N THR A 970 -13.25 13.83 -33.82
CA THR A 970 -13.08 15.11 -33.13
C THR A 970 -11.67 15.18 -32.56
N ASP A 971 -10.90 16.19 -32.97
CA ASP A 971 -9.53 16.40 -32.47
C ASP A 971 -9.55 17.35 -31.27
N PHE A 972 -8.73 17.05 -30.27
CA PHE A 972 -8.47 17.85 -29.07
C PHE A 972 -7.00 18.23 -29.04
N PHE A 973 -6.70 19.52 -29.05
CA PHE A 973 -5.34 20.03 -29.04
C PHE A 973 -5.12 20.89 -27.81
N SER A 974 -4.03 20.62 -27.09
CA SER A 974 -3.54 21.46 -26.01
C SER A 974 -2.25 22.13 -26.43
N ASN A 975 -2.08 23.40 -26.08
CA ASN A 975 -0.81 24.09 -26.10
C ASN A 975 -0.80 25.14 -24.99
N VAL A 976 -0.29 24.75 -23.82
CA VAL A 976 -0.18 25.63 -22.65
C VAL A 976 1.27 25.71 -22.19
N HIS A 977 1.61 26.80 -21.52
CA HIS A 977 2.94 27.05 -20.97
C HIS A 977 3.13 26.41 -19.60
N ASP A 978 2.06 26.32 -18.80
CA ASP A 978 2.10 25.87 -17.41
C ASP A 978 0.98 24.86 -17.11
N ASN A 979 1.11 24.16 -15.98
CA ASN A 979 0.08 23.27 -15.44
C ASN A 979 -0.22 23.58 -13.97
N PRO A 980 -0.83 24.75 -13.66
CA PRO A 980 -1.03 25.16 -12.29
C PRO A 980 -1.81 24.11 -11.50
N LEU A 981 -1.50 24.01 -10.21
CA LEU A 981 -2.27 23.14 -9.32
C LEU A 981 -3.71 23.64 -9.20
N PHE A 982 -4.63 22.69 -9.12
CA PHE A 982 -6.04 22.95 -8.91
C PHE A 982 -6.25 23.76 -7.63
N VAL A 983 -7.11 24.77 -7.73
CA VAL A 983 -7.55 25.56 -6.58
C VAL A 983 -9.07 25.53 -6.55
N TYR A 984 -9.61 25.05 -5.43
CA TYR A 984 -11.04 25.10 -5.18
C TYR A 984 -11.45 26.50 -4.71
N GLU A 985 -12.19 27.23 -5.55
CA GLU A 985 -12.68 28.59 -5.26
C GLU A 985 -14.10 28.63 -4.66
N GLY A 986 -14.71 27.46 -4.43
CA GLY A 986 -16.07 27.38 -3.88
C GLY A 986 -16.16 27.78 -2.40
N PRO A 987 -17.38 27.91 -1.85
CA PRO A 987 -17.60 28.45 -0.51
C PRO A 987 -17.19 27.50 0.64
N ASP A 988 -16.99 26.20 0.36
CA ASP A 988 -16.66 25.20 1.37
C ASP A 988 -15.22 25.39 1.90
N HIS A 989 -15.11 25.86 3.14
CA HIS A 989 -13.83 26.08 3.80
C HIS A 989 -13.00 24.80 3.91
N SER A 990 -13.63 23.65 4.17
CA SER A 990 -12.91 22.38 4.34
C SER A 990 -12.22 21.92 3.06
N LYS A 991 -12.77 22.29 1.90
CA LYS A 991 -12.18 22.03 0.59
C LYS A 991 -11.11 23.06 0.23
N ARG A 992 -11.31 24.33 0.59
CA ARG A 992 -10.35 25.41 0.31
C ARG A 992 -8.98 25.23 0.98
N VAL A 993 -8.94 24.52 2.12
CA VAL A 993 -7.70 24.26 2.85
C VAL A 993 -6.97 23.00 2.38
N LYS A 994 -7.58 22.18 1.51
CA LYS A 994 -6.93 20.99 0.97
C LYS A 994 -5.78 21.38 0.05
N ARG A 995 -4.66 20.68 0.20
CA ARG A 995 -3.53 20.80 -0.72
C ARG A 995 -3.80 20.01 -1.99
N THR A 996 -3.40 20.54 -3.14
CA THR A 996 -3.43 19.79 -4.39
C THR A 996 -2.08 19.11 -4.64
N ILE A 997 -2.13 17.85 -5.07
CA ILE A 997 -0.99 17.01 -5.43
C ILE A 997 -1.11 16.62 -6.90
N LEU A 998 -0.09 16.93 -7.70
CA LEU A 998 -0.04 16.55 -9.11
C LEU A 998 0.38 15.08 -9.26
N LYS A 999 -0.55 14.19 -9.63
CA LYS A 999 -0.30 12.75 -9.80
C LYS A 999 0.38 12.42 -11.13
N THR A 1000 0.19 13.26 -12.14
CA THR A 1000 0.74 13.06 -13.49
C THR A 1000 1.69 14.20 -13.89
N PRO A 1001 2.81 14.37 -13.18
CA PRO A 1001 3.69 15.51 -13.42
C PRO A 1001 4.26 15.51 -14.84
N ASN A 1002 4.55 14.33 -15.40
CA ASN A 1002 5.10 14.17 -16.75
C ASN A 1002 4.05 14.31 -17.88
N THR A 1003 2.89 14.92 -17.61
CA THR A 1003 1.86 15.12 -18.65
C THR A 1003 2.36 16.15 -19.66
N PRO A 1004 2.36 15.86 -20.98
CA PRO A 1004 2.71 16.86 -21.98
C PRO A 1004 1.72 18.04 -21.94
N LEU A 1005 2.20 19.26 -22.13
CA LEU A 1005 1.38 20.49 -22.14
C LEU A 1005 1.00 20.92 -23.56
N ALA A 1006 1.82 20.54 -24.54
CA ALA A 1006 1.54 20.67 -25.96
C ALA A 1006 1.30 19.27 -26.55
N TYR A 1007 0.07 18.94 -26.90
CA TYR A 1007 -0.28 17.63 -27.46
C TYR A 1007 -1.56 17.66 -28.29
N ARG A 1008 -1.75 16.60 -29.08
CA ARG A 1008 -3.00 16.29 -29.80
C ARG A 1008 -3.55 14.96 -29.31
N ARG A 1009 -4.84 14.91 -29.03
CA ARG A 1009 -5.63 13.68 -28.81
C ARG A 1009 -6.79 13.64 -29.78
N VAL A 1010 -7.25 12.44 -30.12
CA VAL A 1010 -8.31 12.24 -31.11
C VAL A 1010 -9.41 11.40 -30.50
N GLU A 1011 -10.64 11.88 -30.60
CA GLU A 1011 -11.82 11.09 -30.35
C GLU A 1011 -12.30 10.47 -31.68
N GLY A 1012 -11.80 9.26 -31.94
CA GLY A 1012 -12.00 8.54 -33.20
C GLY A 1012 -13.40 7.93 -33.37
N LYS A 1013 -14.19 7.85 -32.29
CA LYS A 1013 -15.55 7.28 -32.32
C LYS A 1013 -16.62 8.34 -32.58
N TYR A 1014 -16.43 9.58 -32.11
CA TYR A 1014 -17.49 10.59 -32.16
C TYR A 1014 -17.19 11.68 -33.20
N GLY A 1015 -17.98 11.66 -34.28
CA GLY A 1015 -17.99 12.69 -35.33
C GLY A 1015 -19.43 13.06 -35.71
N LEU A 1016 -19.63 14.26 -36.24
CA LEU A 1016 -20.96 14.83 -36.42
C LEU A 1016 -21.77 14.21 -37.59
N SER A 1017 -21.13 13.46 -38.50
CA SER A 1017 -21.80 12.90 -39.68
C SER A 1017 -21.56 11.39 -39.87
N TYR A 1018 -20.38 10.98 -40.35
CA TYR A 1018 -20.07 9.59 -40.72
C TYR A 1018 -20.19 8.60 -39.56
N ASN A 1019 -19.98 9.05 -38.33
CA ASN A 1019 -20.03 8.22 -37.13
C ASN A 1019 -21.09 8.73 -36.13
N ALA A 1020 -22.10 9.48 -36.59
CA ALA A 1020 -23.12 10.04 -35.71
C ALA A 1020 -23.87 8.94 -34.91
N VAL A 1021 -24.02 7.75 -35.49
CA VAL A 1021 -24.61 6.57 -34.83
C VAL A 1021 -23.86 6.16 -33.55
N ASN A 1022 -22.57 6.47 -33.42
CA ASN A 1022 -21.78 6.08 -32.24
C ASN A 1022 -22.21 6.86 -30.99
N LEU A 1023 -22.88 8.01 -31.13
CA LEU A 1023 -23.47 8.71 -29.98
C LEU A 1023 -24.47 7.85 -29.21
N LYS A 1024 -25.00 6.77 -29.82
CA LYS A 1024 -25.87 5.80 -29.15
C LYS A 1024 -25.19 5.01 -28.04
N GLU A 1025 -23.85 4.95 -28.06
CA GLU A 1025 -23.05 4.25 -27.05
C GLU A 1025 -22.92 5.05 -25.74
N LEU A 1026 -23.19 6.35 -25.76
CA LEU A 1026 -23.10 7.21 -24.59
C LEU A 1026 -24.18 6.85 -23.57
N GLU A 1027 -23.84 6.81 -22.29
CA GLU A 1027 -24.78 6.49 -21.21
C GLU A 1027 -26.01 7.42 -21.20
N ARG A 1028 -25.80 8.71 -21.53
CA ARG A 1028 -26.89 9.69 -21.66
C ARG A 1028 -27.89 9.35 -22.78
N PHE A 1029 -27.43 8.68 -23.84
CA PHE A 1029 -28.33 8.16 -24.86
C PHE A 1029 -29.05 6.91 -24.37
N LYS A 1030 -28.30 5.93 -23.82
CA LYS A 1030 -28.85 4.64 -23.35
C LYS A 1030 -29.94 4.83 -22.28
N ASN A 1031 -29.77 5.77 -21.37
CA ASN A 1031 -30.74 6.07 -20.31
C ASN A 1031 -31.84 7.07 -20.75
N GLY A 1032 -31.82 7.54 -22.00
CA GLY A 1032 -32.83 8.42 -22.59
C GLY A 1032 -32.73 9.91 -22.23
N THR A 1033 -31.82 10.31 -21.34
CA THR A 1033 -31.68 11.73 -20.92
C THR A 1033 -31.32 12.64 -22.08
N MET A 1034 -30.43 12.22 -22.97
CA MET A 1034 -29.99 12.99 -24.14
C MET A 1034 -31.17 13.37 -25.05
N GLN A 1035 -32.05 12.42 -25.35
CA GLN A 1035 -33.23 12.66 -26.18
C GLN A 1035 -34.22 13.59 -25.49
N HIS A 1036 -34.43 13.40 -24.18
CA HIS A 1036 -35.34 14.22 -23.39
C HIS A 1036 -34.88 15.69 -23.36
N GLU A 1037 -33.61 15.92 -23.06
CA GLU A 1037 -33.02 17.26 -23.01
C GLU A 1037 -32.99 17.94 -24.37
N LEU A 1038 -32.62 17.23 -25.44
CA LEU A 1038 -32.68 17.79 -26.80
C LEU A 1038 -34.11 18.22 -27.15
N SER A 1039 -35.09 17.38 -26.83
CA SER A 1039 -36.51 17.68 -27.09
C SER A 1039 -37.01 18.88 -26.29
N ALA A 1040 -36.62 18.98 -25.01
CA ALA A 1040 -36.95 20.11 -24.15
C ALA A 1040 -36.28 21.40 -24.64
N PHE A 1041 -34.99 21.32 -25.00
CA PHE A 1041 -34.21 22.43 -25.53
C PHE A 1041 -34.82 22.99 -26.82
N LEU A 1042 -35.14 22.12 -27.79
CA LEU A 1042 -35.76 22.53 -29.05
C LEU A 1042 -37.18 23.07 -28.85
N SER A 1043 -37.96 22.51 -27.93
CA SER A 1043 -39.30 23.03 -27.59
C SER A 1043 -39.25 24.46 -27.04
N GLN A 1044 -38.23 24.76 -26.23
CA GLN A 1044 -38.04 26.09 -25.65
C GLN A 1044 -37.55 27.11 -26.67
N HIS A 1045 -36.62 26.72 -27.56
CA HIS A 1045 -36.02 27.63 -28.55
C HIS A 1045 -36.87 27.82 -29.80
N PHE A 1046 -37.71 26.83 -30.14
CA PHE A 1046 -38.55 26.83 -31.34
C PHE A 1046 -40.02 26.46 -31.04
N PRO A 1047 -40.73 27.15 -30.12
CA PRO A 1047 -42.06 26.75 -29.64
C PRO A 1047 -43.13 26.67 -30.74
N ASN A 1048 -42.97 27.47 -31.81
CA ASN A 1048 -43.91 27.53 -32.94
C ASN A 1048 -43.41 26.82 -34.20
N GLN A 1049 -42.19 26.27 -34.18
CA GLN A 1049 -41.56 25.60 -35.34
C GLN A 1049 -41.21 24.14 -35.06
N PHE A 1050 -41.18 23.73 -33.79
CA PHE A 1050 -40.93 22.36 -33.37
C PHE A 1050 -42.19 21.51 -33.45
N ALA A 1051 -42.56 21.13 -34.68
CA ALA A 1051 -43.69 20.27 -34.98
C ALA A 1051 -43.32 19.20 -36.01
N ALA A 1052 -44.05 18.07 -35.99
CA ALA A 1052 -43.96 17.07 -37.04
C ALA A 1052 -44.41 17.68 -38.37
N GLY A 1053 -43.63 17.49 -39.45
CA GLY A 1053 -43.93 18.09 -40.75
C GLY A 1053 -43.01 17.63 -41.87
N ASP A 1054 -43.28 18.10 -43.09
CA ASP A 1054 -42.48 17.81 -44.28
C ASP A 1054 -41.11 18.52 -44.22
N GLY A 1055 -40.03 17.77 -44.45
CA GLY A 1055 -38.65 18.28 -44.42
C GLY A 1055 -37.64 17.28 -43.84
N GLN A 1056 -36.35 17.51 -44.06
CA GLN A 1056 -35.26 16.59 -43.70
C GLN A 1056 -35.28 16.17 -42.22
N PHE A 1057 -35.48 17.12 -41.30
CA PHE A 1057 -35.52 16.88 -39.86
C PHE A 1057 -36.94 16.63 -39.31
N GLY A 1058 -37.96 17.25 -39.90
CA GLY A 1058 -39.35 17.20 -39.43
C GLY A 1058 -39.94 15.78 -39.37
N GLN A 1059 -39.44 14.86 -40.20
CA GLN A 1059 -39.82 13.43 -40.19
C GLN A 1059 -39.38 12.66 -38.93
N PHE A 1060 -38.48 13.23 -38.12
CA PHE A 1060 -38.01 12.66 -36.85
C PHE A 1060 -38.65 13.35 -35.65
N VAL A 1061 -39.47 14.38 -35.85
CA VAL A 1061 -40.22 15.03 -34.78
C VAL A 1061 -41.57 14.33 -34.61
N PHE A 1062 -41.90 13.93 -33.39
CA PHE A 1062 -43.19 13.34 -33.04
C PHE A 1062 -43.90 14.18 -31.98
N SER A 1063 -45.22 14.00 -31.85
CA SER A 1063 -46.01 14.60 -30.77
C SER A 1063 -46.66 13.49 -29.94
N ARG A 1064 -46.46 13.53 -28.62
CA ARG A 1064 -47.06 12.58 -27.68
C ARG A 1064 -47.59 13.33 -26.47
N ASN A 1065 -48.88 13.17 -26.15
CA ASN A 1065 -49.55 13.84 -25.03
C ASN A 1065 -49.36 15.38 -25.00
N GLY A 1066 -49.44 16.03 -26.17
CA GLY A 1066 -49.32 17.49 -26.28
C GLY A 1066 -47.89 18.04 -26.21
N HIS A 1067 -46.88 17.18 -26.11
CA HIS A 1067 -45.47 17.56 -26.10
C HIS A 1067 -44.79 17.05 -27.38
N ALA A 1068 -44.05 17.93 -28.07
CA ALA A 1068 -43.22 17.55 -29.20
C ALA A 1068 -41.91 16.93 -28.71
N GLY A 1069 -41.38 15.95 -29.46
CA GLY A 1069 -40.13 15.24 -29.14
C GLY A 1069 -39.40 14.80 -30.39
N VAL A 1070 -38.10 14.51 -30.27
CA VAL A 1070 -37.26 14.02 -31.36
C VAL A 1070 -37.03 12.52 -31.21
N ASP A 1071 -37.23 11.75 -32.27
CA ASP A 1071 -36.73 10.38 -32.41
C ASP A 1071 -35.24 10.42 -32.75
N LEU A 1072 -34.43 10.57 -31.69
CA LEU A 1072 -32.99 10.78 -31.81
C LEU A 1072 -32.29 9.55 -32.38
N ASP A 1073 -32.74 8.34 -32.02
CA ASP A 1073 -32.17 7.08 -32.53
C ASP A 1073 -32.23 7.02 -34.07
N ARG A 1074 -33.43 7.28 -34.61
CA ARG A 1074 -33.66 7.26 -36.05
C ARG A 1074 -32.94 8.41 -36.75
N TYR A 1075 -32.86 9.58 -36.11
CA TYR A 1075 -32.15 10.73 -36.67
C TYR A 1075 -30.63 10.48 -36.80
N LEU A 1076 -29.98 9.94 -35.76
CA LEU A 1076 -28.55 9.61 -35.80
C LEU A 1076 -28.21 8.55 -36.86
N SER A 1077 -29.06 7.52 -37.00
CA SER A 1077 -28.95 6.53 -38.08
C SER A 1077 -29.05 7.20 -39.45
N TRP A 1078 -29.98 8.14 -39.60
CA TRP A 1078 -30.18 8.85 -40.86
C TRP A 1078 -29.01 9.76 -41.23
N ILE A 1079 -28.47 10.52 -40.27
CA ILE A 1079 -27.26 11.35 -40.47
C ILE A 1079 -26.09 10.48 -40.95
N THR A 1080 -25.88 9.34 -40.30
CA THR A 1080 -24.81 8.39 -40.64
C THR A 1080 -24.94 7.86 -42.06
N ALA A 1081 -26.16 7.56 -42.51
CA ALA A 1081 -26.43 7.12 -43.88
C ALA A 1081 -26.33 8.25 -44.92
N HIS A 1082 -26.41 9.51 -44.51
CA HIS A 1082 -26.39 10.69 -45.38
C HIS A 1082 -25.34 11.72 -44.91
N PRO A 1083 -24.05 11.37 -44.86
CA PRO A 1083 -23.02 12.18 -44.22
C PRO A 1083 -22.71 13.51 -44.95
N HIS A 1084 -23.14 13.63 -46.21
CA HIS A 1084 -23.02 14.86 -47.02
C HIS A 1084 -24.25 15.77 -46.91
N SER A 1085 -25.27 15.39 -46.14
CA SER A 1085 -26.47 16.22 -45.95
C SER A 1085 -26.13 17.46 -45.12
N VAL A 1086 -26.57 18.62 -45.59
CA VAL A 1086 -26.49 19.90 -44.85
C VAL A 1086 -27.85 20.22 -44.21
N PRO A 1087 -27.88 20.92 -43.07
CA PRO A 1087 -29.13 21.37 -42.45
C PRO A 1087 -29.93 22.26 -43.40
N GLN A 1088 -31.24 22.02 -43.53
CA GLN A 1088 -32.12 22.82 -44.41
C GLN A 1088 -32.93 23.88 -43.65
N THR A 1089 -33.01 23.76 -42.32
CA THR A 1089 -33.84 24.62 -41.46
C THR A 1089 -33.05 25.07 -40.24
N ALA A 1090 -33.43 26.21 -39.66
CA ALA A 1090 -32.83 26.69 -38.41
C ALA A 1090 -32.99 25.66 -37.28
N LEU A 1091 -34.16 25.02 -37.17
CA LEU A 1091 -34.43 23.95 -36.21
C LEU A 1091 -33.44 22.77 -36.34
N GLU A 1092 -33.21 22.28 -37.56
CA GLU A 1092 -32.24 21.20 -37.79
C GLU A 1092 -30.81 21.66 -37.47
N ASN A 1093 -30.46 22.89 -37.85
CA ASN A 1093 -29.13 23.44 -37.63
C ASN A 1093 -28.80 23.50 -36.13
N THR A 1094 -29.74 23.98 -35.32
CA THR A 1094 -29.61 24.00 -33.86
C THR A 1094 -29.60 22.60 -33.25
N ALA A 1095 -30.39 21.66 -33.76
CA ALA A 1095 -30.33 20.26 -33.32
C ALA A 1095 -28.94 19.65 -33.56
N ARG A 1096 -28.30 19.92 -34.71
CA ARG A 1096 -26.92 19.49 -34.98
C ARG A 1096 -25.89 20.24 -34.14
N SER A 1097 -26.07 21.53 -33.85
CA SER A 1097 -25.21 22.28 -32.92
C SER A 1097 -25.24 21.67 -31.51
N TRP A 1098 -26.42 21.23 -31.06
CA TRP A 1098 -26.59 20.55 -29.77
C TRP A 1098 -25.85 19.20 -29.75
N LEU A 1099 -25.92 18.42 -30.83
CA LEU A 1099 -25.13 17.17 -30.94
C LEU A 1099 -23.62 17.44 -30.97
N ALA A 1100 -23.20 18.49 -31.67
CA ALA A 1100 -21.81 18.94 -31.69
C ALA A 1100 -21.31 19.34 -30.28
N ARG A 1101 -22.14 20.02 -29.46
CA ARG A 1101 -21.85 20.29 -28.05
C ARG A 1101 -21.60 19.00 -27.25
N GLU A 1102 -22.43 17.98 -27.41
CA GLU A 1102 -22.27 16.69 -26.71
C GLU A 1102 -20.98 15.96 -27.10
N ILE A 1103 -20.62 16.01 -28.38
CA ILE A 1103 -19.36 15.47 -28.89
C ILE A 1103 -18.17 16.20 -28.25
N LEU A 1104 -18.19 17.54 -28.24
CA LEU A 1104 -17.12 18.32 -27.62
C LEU A 1104 -17.03 18.10 -26.11
N ALA A 1105 -18.16 17.99 -25.41
CA ALA A 1105 -18.20 17.68 -23.97
C ALA A 1105 -17.56 16.33 -23.67
N THR A 1106 -17.83 15.33 -24.50
CA THR A 1106 -17.26 13.99 -24.34
C THR A 1106 -15.76 13.99 -24.63
N ALA A 1107 -15.33 14.61 -25.74
CA ALA A 1107 -13.91 14.72 -26.08
C ALA A 1107 -13.14 15.50 -25.01
N THR A 1108 -13.69 16.62 -24.51
CA THR A 1108 -13.08 17.43 -23.47
C THR A 1108 -12.97 16.66 -22.16
N ARG A 1109 -14.03 15.98 -21.71
CA ARG A 1109 -14.01 15.18 -20.46
C ARG A 1109 -12.91 14.10 -20.47
N LYS A 1110 -12.66 13.49 -21.63
CA LYS A 1110 -11.68 12.41 -21.79
C LYS A 1110 -10.23 12.90 -21.92
N HIS A 1111 -10.02 14.17 -22.28
CA HIS A 1111 -8.71 14.68 -22.68
C HIS A 1111 -8.23 15.89 -21.89
N ALA A 1112 -9.11 16.56 -21.16
CA ALA A 1112 -8.77 17.54 -20.15
C ALA A 1112 -8.26 16.85 -18.87
N GLY A 1113 -7.52 17.60 -18.03
CA GLY A 1113 -7.21 17.13 -16.69
C GLY A 1113 -8.46 17.03 -15.81
N TYR A 1114 -8.35 16.26 -14.74
CA TYR A 1114 -9.39 16.11 -13.73
C TYR A 1114 -8.79 16.06 -12.32
N VAL A 1115 -9.64 16.19 -11.31
CA VAL A 1115 -9.26 16.16 -9.90
C VAL A 1115 -10.12 15.16 -9.14
N ASP A 1116 -9.46 14.26 -8.42
CA ASP A 1116 -10.10 13.44 -7.39
C ASP A 1116 -9.97 14.13 -6.03
N GLU A 1117 -11.06 14.15 -5.28
CA GLU A 1117 -11.10 14.72 -3.93
C GLU A 1117 -10.90 13.60 -2.89
N THR A 1118 -9.90 13.74 -2.03
CA THR A 1118 -9.69 12.87 -0.86
C THR A 1118 -10.06 13.64 0.43
N GLU A 1119 -9.84 13.04 1.60
CA GLU A 1119 -10.10 13.73 2.87
C GLU A 1119 -9.16 14.92 3.08
N THR A 1120 -7.90 14.77 2.67
CA THR A 1120 -6.84 15.76 2.93
C THR A 1120 -6.31 16.46 1.67
N TYR A 1121 -6.49 15.86 0.48
CA TYR A 1121 -5.91 16.36 -0.76
C TYR A 1121 -6.93 16.51 -1.89
N PHE A 1122 -6.54 17.29 -2.89
CA PHE A 1122 -6.98 17.13 -4.26
C PHE A 1122 -5.89 16.44 -5.05
N LEU A 1123 -6.21 15.34 -5.72
CA LEU A 1123 -5.28 14.64 -6.60
C LEU A 1123 -5.54 15.08 -8.03
N GLN A 1124 -4.64 15.88 -8.60
CA GLN A 1124 -4.75 16.39 -9.95
C GLN A 1124 -4.11 15.43 -10.96
N HIS A 1125 -4.87 15.10 -11.99
CA HIS A 1125 -4.47 14.30 -13.14
C HIS A 1125 -4.59 15.14 -14.42
N GLY A 1126 -3.65 14.99 -15.34
CA GLY A 1126 -3.60 15.71 -16.60
C GLY A 1126 -3.30 17.20 -16.48
N VAL A 1127 -3.76 17.97 -17.48
CA VAL A 1127 -3.54 19.42 -17.60
C VAL A 1127 -4.72 20.20 -17.02
N ASN A 1128 -4.41 21.16 -16.15
CA ASN A 1128 -5.39 22.08 -15.56
C ASN A 1128 -5.62 23.29 -16.47
N PHE A 1129 -6.71 23.30 -17.23
CA PHE A 1129 -7.09 24.47 -18.04
C PHE A 1129 -7.95 25.48 -17.28
N LEU A 1130 -8.41 25.15 -16.06
CA LEU A 1130 -9.37 25.96 -15.29
C LEU A 1130 -8.69 27.10 -14.52
N ASN A 1131 -7.60 26.82 -13.82
CA ASN A 1131 -6.92 27.80 -12.96
C ASN A 1131 -5.80 28.59 -13.69
N GLN A 1132 -5.85 28.68 -15.01
CA GLN A 1132 -4.99 29.54 -15.85
C GLN A 1132 -5.79 30.18 -16.97
N PRO A 1133 -5.36 31.34 -17.52
CA PRO A 1133 -5.97 31.89 -18.72
C PRO A 1133 -5.74 30.94 -19.89
N VAL A 1134 -6.81 30.49 -20.54
CA VAL A 1134 -6.76 29.62 -21.73
C VAL A 1134 -7.77 30.12 -22.74
N THR A 1135 -7.32 30.39 -23.96
CA THR A 1135 -8.19 30.68 -25.09
C THR A 1135 -8.71 29.38 -25.70
N VAL A 1136 -10.03 29.25 -25.81
CA VAL A 1136 -10.66 28.14 -26.50
C VAL A 1136 -10.77 28.46 -27.98
N LEU A 1137 -10.16 27.64 -28.84
CA LEU A 1137 -10.22 27.81 -30.29
C LEU A 1137 -11.07 26.70 -30.92
N VAL A 1138 -12.27 27.03 -31.40
CA VAL A 1138 -13.13 26.05 -32.09
C VAL A 1138 -12.89 26.15 -33.59
N ILE A 1139 -12.44 25.05 -34.19
CA ILE A 1139 -12.11 24.96 -35.61
C ILE A 1139 -12.95 23.86 -36.29
N GLY A 1140 -12.85 23.79 -37.62
CA GLY A 1140 -13.47 22.73 -38.40
C GLY A 1140 -14.55 23.22 -39.37
N GLY A 1141 -15.01 22.30 -40.21
CA GLY A 1141 -15.97 22.60 -41.27
C GLY A 1141 -17.32 23.10 -40.74
N THR A 1142 -17.78 22.58 -39.60
CA THR A 1142 -19.04 22.99 -38.96
C THR A 1142 -19.01 24.47 -38.56
N VAL A 1143 -17.88 24.96 -38.05
CA VAL A 1143 -17.69 26.37 -37.71
C VAL A 1143 -17.66 27.22 -38.97
N TYR A 1144 -16.85 26.84 -39.96
CA TYR A 1144 -16.73 27.54 -41.24
C TYR A 1144 -18.10 27.72 -41.92
N HIS A 1145 -18.88 26.64 -42.12
CA HIS A 1145 -20.15 26.71 -42.84
C HIS A 1145 -21.15 27.63 -42.15
N LYS A 1146 -21.27 27.58 -40.82
CA LYS A 1146 -22.16 28.48 -40.06
C LYS A 1146 -21.75 29.95 -40.20
N CYS A 1147 -20.45 30.24 -40.15
CA CYS A 1147 -19.93 31.60 -40.32
C CYS A 1147 -20.12 32.14 -41.75
N GLN A 1148 -20.09 31.28 -42.78
CA GLN A 1148 -20.32 31.67 -44.17
C GLN A 1148 -21.80 31.84 -44.50
N GLU A 1149 -22.67 30.97 -43.98
CA GLU A 1149 -24.12 31.03 -44.23
C GLU A 1149 -24.79 32.22 -43.53
N GLN A 1150 -24.32 32.59 -42.34
CA GLN A 1150 -24.86 33.69 -41.52
C GLN A 1150 -26.38 33.61 -41.32
N ALA A 1151 -26.92 32.39 -41.20
CA ALA A 1151 -28.33 32.17 -40.91
C ALA A 1151 -28.74 32.85 -39.59
N PRO A 1152 -29.98 33.35 -39.44
CA PRO A 1152 -30.42 33.95 -38.18
C PRO A 1152 -30.17 33.01 -36.98
N GLY A 1153 -29.47 33.50 -35.95
CA GLY A 1153 -29.12 32.72 -34.75
C GLY A 1153 -27.81 31.90 -34.84
N TYR A 1154 -27.02 32.05 -35.91
CA TYR A 1154 -25.78 31.26 -36.07
C TYR A 1154 -24.73 31.48 -34.96
N LEU A 1155 -24.68 32.67 -34.34
CA LEU A 1155 -23.79 32.93 -33.19
C LEU A 1155 -24.26 32.16 -31.95
N ASP A 1156 -25.57 32.08 -31.69
CA ASP A 1156 -26.12 31.29 -30.58
C ASP A 1156 -25.83 29.79 -30.77
N ASP A 1157 -25.91 29.31 -32.02
CA ASP A 1157 -25.50 27.95 -32.39
C ASP A 1157 -24.01 27.67 -32.13
N LEU A 1158 -23.13 28.63 -32.47
CA LEU A 1158 -21.69 28.51 -32.23
C LEU A 1158 -21.37 28.57 -30.72
N ALA A 1159 -22.09 29.41 -29.97
CA ALA A 1159 -21.98 29.49 -28.51
C ALA A 1159 -22.43 28.18 -27.86
N LEU A 1160 -23.53 27.59 -28.36
CA LEU A 1160 -24.00 26.27 -27.92
C LEU A 1160 -22.95 25.18 -28.15
N ILE A 1161 -22.26 25.19 -29.29
CA ILE A 1161 -21.17 24.23 -29.57
C ILE A 1161 -20.02 24.43 -28.57
N ALA A 1162 -19.56 25.67 -28.39
CA ALA A 1162 -18.44 26.00 -27.52
C ALA A 1162 -18.67 25.65 -26.03
N GLN A 1163 -19.92 25.66 -25.57
CA GLN A 1163 -20.29 25.22 -24.21
C GLN A 1163 -19.82 23.79 -23.88
N GLY A 1164 -19.63 22.92 -24.88
CA GLY A 1164 -19.10 21.57 -24.65
C GLY A 1164 -17.64 21.57 -24.14
N VAL A 1165 -16.91 22.66 -24.35
CA VAL A 1165 -15.49 22.77 -23.97
C VAL A 1165 -15.31 23.53 -22.66
N LEU A 1166 -16.17 24.51 -22.42
CA LEU A 1166 -16.05 25.45 -21.32
C LEU A 1166 -16.37 24.81 -19.96
N TYR A 1167 -15.92 25.49 -18.90
CA TYR A 1167 -16.19 25.13 -17.52
C TYR A 1167 -17.68 24.80 -17.29
N ASN A 1168 -17.92 23.61 -16.73
CA ASN A 1168 -19.25 23.15 -16.37
C ASN A 1168 -19.35 23.05 -14.84
N PRO A 1169 -20.19 23.88 -14.19
CA PRO A 1169 -20.42 23.81 -12.76
C PRO A 1169 -20.93 22.45 -12.25
N ASP A 1170 -21.59 21.67 -13.11
CA ASP A 1170 -22.08 20.32 -12.78
C ASP A 1170 -20.95 19.27 -12.82
N GLU A 1171 -19.79 19.61 -13.39
CA GLU A 1171 -18.61 18.75 -13.51
C GLU A 1171 -17.35 19.49 -13.03
N PRO A 1172 -17.30 19.99 -11.78
CA PRO A 1172 -16.22 20.86 -11.31
C PRO A 1172 -14.88 20.13 -11.16
N HIS A 1173 -14.90 18.79 -11.17
CA HIS A 1173 -13.73 17.94 -11.13
C HIS A 1173 -13.03 17.84 -12.51
N VAL A 1174 -13.68 18.22 -13.61
CA VAL A 1174 -13.05 18.26 -14.94
C VAL A 1174 -12.50 19.66 -15.16
N LEU A 1175 -11.18 19.77 -15.38
CA LEU A 1175 -10.44 21.03 -15.41
C LEU A 1175 -10.57 21.75 -16.75
N ARG A 1176 -11.81 22.09 -17.11
CA ARG A 1176 -12.17 22.80 -18.35
C ARG A 1176 -11.86 24.30 -18.26
N PRO A 1177 -11.47 24.94 -19.37
CA PRO A 1177 -11.20 26.37 -19.38
C PRO A 1177 -12.47 27.21 -19.24
N ASN A 1178 -12.32 28.42 -18.71
CA ASN A 1178 -13.38 29.44 -18.61
C ASN A 1178 -13.05 30.72 -19.41
N GLY A 1179 -12.01 30.68 -20.25
CA GLY A 1179 -11.51 31.83 -21.00
C GLY A 1179 -12.27 32.12 -22.29
N PRO A 1180 -11.78 33.10 -23.08
CA PRO A 1180 -12.46 33.56 -24.29
C PRO A 1180 -12.48 32.48 -25.38
N VAL A 1181 -13.56 32.48 -26.17
CA VAL A 1181 -13.72 31.57 -27.32
C VAL A 1181 -13.42 32.30 -28.62
N LEU A 1182 -12.50 31.77 -29.40
CA LEU A 1182 -12.18 32.20 -30.77
C LEU A 1182 -12.63 31.15 -31.78
N LEU A 1183 -13.02 31.61 -32.95
CA LEU A 1183 -13.53 30.79 -34.04
C LEU A 1183 -12.69 30.97 -35.30
N ASP A 1184 -12.33 29.85 -35.92
CA ASP A 1184 -11.71 29.85 -37.25
C ASP A 1184 -12.77 29.95 -38.36
N ALA A 1185 -13.31 31.15 -38.55
CA ALA A 1185 -14.38 31.43 -39.50
C ALA A 1185 -13.98 31.27 -40.98
N GLN A 1186 -12.68 31.23 -41.28
CA GLN A 1186 -12.12 31.19 -42.63
C GLN A 1186 -11.29 29.92 -42.92
N TYR A 1187 -11.23 28.97 -41.98
CA TYR A 1187 -10.44 27.74 -42.09
C TYR A 1187 -8.93 28.00 -42.30
N LEU A 1188 -8.37 28.97 -41.58
CA LEU A 1188 -7.00 29.44 -41.70
C LEU A 1188 -6.00 28.63 -40.90
N VAL A 1189 -6.41 28.01 -39.79
CA VAL A 1189 -5.48 27.38 -38.83
C VAL A 1189 -4.70 26.25 -39.50
N SER A 1190 -5.40 25.30 -40.13
CA SER A 1190 -4.76 24.16 -40.79
C SER A 1190 -4.08 24.55 -42.11
N ILE A 1191 -4.67 25.48 -42.87
CA ILE A 1191 -4.24 25.80 -44.23
C ILE A 1191 -3.18 26.90 -44.23
N LEU A 1192 -3.49 28.08 -43.71
CA LEU A 1192 -2.55 29.20 -43.69
C LEU A 1192 -1.49 29.00 -42.59
N GLY A 1193 -1.90 28.71 -41.36
CA GLY A 1193 -0.98 28.46 -40.25
C GLY A 1193 -0.14 27.21 -40.45
N GLY A 1194 -0.80 26.07 -40.67
CA GLY A 1194 -0.15 24.77 -40.80
C GLY A 1194 0.70 24.57 -42.06
N LEU A 1195 0.25 25.08 -43.21
CA LEU A 1195 0.97 24.92 -44.48
C LEU A 1195 1.85 26.11 -44.80
N TYR A 1196 1.26 27.31 -44.98
CA TYR A 1196 2.01 28.50 -45.38
C TYR A 1196 2.94 29.01 -44.28
N GLY A 1197 2.61 28.77 -43.01
CA GLY A 1197 3.51 29.07 -41.89
C GLY A 1197 4.86 28.34 -41.95
N ARG A 1198 5.02 27.30 -42.78
CA ARG A 1198 6.35 26.70 -43.09
C ARG A 1198 7.23 27.57 -43.97
N VAL A 1199 6.62 28.51 -44.69
CA VAL A 1199 7.29 29.41 -45.64
C VAL A 1199 7.50 30.77 -44.99
N ASP A 1200 6.44 31.32 -44.40
CA ASP A 1200 6.48 32.59 -43.67
C ASP A 1200 5.57 32.52 -42.41
N PRO A 1201 6.11 32.01 -41.29
CA PRO A 1201 5.35 31.85 -40.03
C PRO A 1201 4.88 33.18 -39.44
N GLU A 1202 5.67 34.24 -39.57
CA GLU A 1202 5.34 35.56 -39.03
C GLU A 1202 4.14 36.18 -39.76
N GLN A 1203 4.15 36.15 -41.10
CA GLN A 1203 3.01 36.63 -41.88
C GLN A 1203 1.76 35.77 -41.69
N ALA A 1204 1.91 34.43 -41.67
CA ALA A 1204 0.78 33.53 -41.43
C ALA A 1204 0.10 33.80 -40.08
N LEU A 1205 0.90 33.97 -39.02
CA LEU A 1205 0.42 34.27 -37.68
C LEU A 1205 -0.35 35.59 -37.62
N ARG A 1206 0.22 36.67 -38.20
CA ARG A 1206 -0.43 37.99 -38.24
C ARG A 1206 -1.80 37.92 -38.90
N VAL A 1207 -1.90 37.24 -40.04
CA VAL A 1207 -3.17 37.08 -40.77
C VAL A 1207 -4.15 36.24 -39.96
N MET A 1208 -3.73 35.10 -39.40
CA MET A 1208 -4.63 34.29 -38.55
C MET A 1208 -5.19 35.10 -37.39
N LYS A 1209 -4.36 35.80 -36.62
CA LYS A 1209 -4.81 36.63 -35.47
C LYS A 1209 -5.81 37.70 -35.88
N ARG A 1210 -5.67 38.30 -37.07
CA ARG A 1210 -6.57 39.33 -37.59
C ARG A 1210 -7.94 38.79 -37.98
N GLU A 1211 -8.00 37.56 -38.49
CA GLU A 1211 -9.21 36.99 -39.10
C GLU A 1211 -9.98 36.04 -38.15
N LEU A 1212 -9.40 35.63 -37.02
CA LEU A 1212 -10.12 34.88 -35.97
C LEU A 1212 -11.25 35.73 -35.38
N VAL A 1213 -12.41 35.12 -35.19
CA VAL A 1213 -13.62 35.81 -34.70
C VAL A 1213 -13.83 35.48 -33.22
N SER A 1214 -14.00 36.49 -32.38
CA SER A 1214 -14.42 36.31 -30.98
C SER A 1214 -15.91 35.99 -30.92
N LEU A 1215 -16.25 34.99 -30.10
CA LEU A 1215 -17.64 34.60 -29.83
C LEU A 1215 -18.19 35.27 -28.58
#